data_AF-C6XDE9-F1
#
_entry.id   AF-C6XDE9-F1
#
_cell.length_a   1.000
_cell.length_b   1.000
_cell.length_c   1.000
_cell.angle_alpha   90.00
_cell.angle_beta   90.00
_cell.angle_gamma   90.00
#
_symmetry.space_group_name_H-M   'P 1'
#
loop_
_entity.id
_entity.type
_entity.pdbx_description
1 polymer ?
#
loop_
_entity_poly.entity_id
_entity_poly.type
_entity_poly.pdbx_seq_one_letter_code
_entity_poly.pdbx_strand_id
1 'polypeptide(L)'
;MDAWEDAKLPDTEHAKPAQPMQLHDANSWHAAQATHAALLVDCANYYRALYHAICEARHSIFILGWDIDSRIELLRGEEAASASCPPMLYELLTWKAGQNPAIQIYLNRWNYSVFLAAERESFSEFKWKWQDADNIHFVFDGQLPLGASHHQKVVVVDDELAFCGGMDVAIARWDKREHHTEDDRRVDPDGTLKLGAKKEFGPYHDIQAVVAGPVVQPLATLVRERWHQATGKHAIPTRMPDSDALPAVWPKFAKPALTNIRTAVALTQPAFLRQPVRTQIKQLYLDMIARAEQFIYMENQFFTQKDIARALNKRLKERPGLRALLISCDRPQGIMERKSMYTGRVHFKELLEAGGVGGRAVMAYPASSEHGEEKAIRIHSKLMVVDDHYLRVGSSNINRRSMTLDTECDLMFEAHDEATQQAIAGMRNDLIREHTGRELDDIQQLISSGASVQTFLEDIPHSRQHLRRINDEAYRHERFSRIATWLADPAHPLLPRLITSRGQRKQFRASIPPKLVIAVLAIIALVLAWKVTPLSEYATPEKIVPLLEKVKNTAWAFPAGMAAYIVGTLIFFPHMIMTATVVIVFPPLEAFLIAMLGSLVSCIIGFFAGKQLGEDSLRALTGRYAKNIAHYADKGGLVGLTLLRLVPIAPYTVVNLALGMMNVPFWRLMAATALGMLPGTAVSVLLGQSALSFWKHPDMHNMLLLGGGLLAWIMIIVLSHLAAKHWQTAAK
;
A
#
# COMPACT_ATOMS: atom_id res chain seq x y z
N MET A 1 -34.18 -2.96 59.51
CA MET A 1 -33.17 -1.93 59.84
C MET A 1 -32.31 -1.63 58.62
N ASP A 2 -32.66 -0.76 57.69
CA ASP A 2 -33.92 -0.21 57.20
C ASP A 2 -33.57 0.51 55.89
N ALA A 3 -34.52 0.47 54.95
CA ALA A 3 -34.74 1.42 53.87
C ALA A 3 -33.67 1.57 52.78
N TRP A 4 -33.76 0.72 51.74
CA TRP A 4 -33.48 1.08 50.34
C TRP A 4 -34.48 0.35 49.42
N GLU A 5 -35.77 0.56 49.68
CA GLU A 5 -36.83 0.42 48.67
C GLU A 5 -37.23 1.84 48.23
N ASP A 6 -37.64 1.99 46.97
CA ASP A 6 -38.03 3.21 46.26
C ASP A 6 -36.90 4.12 45.72
N ALA A 7 -36.26 3.66 44.65
CA ALA A 7 -35.83 4.57 43.57
C ALA A 7 -36.62 4.22 42.30
N LYS A 8 -37.66 5.01 42.02
CA LYS A 8 -38.41 4.98 40.76
C LYS A 8 -37.45 5.03 39.58
N LEU A 9 -37.69 4.17 38.58
CA LEU A 9 -37.11 4.27 37.25
C LEU A 9 -37.24 5.73 36.78
N PRO A 10 -36.17 6.42 36.36
CA PRO A 10 -36.33 7.71 35.75
C PRO A 10 -37.09 7.52 34.43
N ASP A 11 -38.13 8.33 34.27
CA ASP A 11 -38.83 8.53 33.01
C ASP A 11 -37.83 8.62 31.85
N THR A 12 -38.21 8.06 30.71
CA THR A 12 -37.55 8.21 29.43
C THR A 12 -37.56 9.69 29.00
N GLU A 13 -36.75 10.52 29.65
CA GLU A 13 -36.37 11.82 29.13
C GLU A 13 -35.47 11.58 27.93
N HIS A 14 -35.93 12.05 26.77
CA HIS A 14 -35.15 12.24 25.56
C HIS A 14 -33.70 12.55 25.90
N ALA A 15 -32.79 11.66 25.48
CA ALA A 15 -31.35 11.89 25.60
C ALA A 15 -31.06 13.31 25.10
N LYS A 16 -30.60 14.20 26.00
CA LYS A 16 -30.16 15.53 25.61
C LYS A 16 -29.25 15.37 24.40
N PRO A 17 -29.45 16.11 23.29
CA PRO A 17 -28.61 15.97 22.12
C PRO A 17 -27.17 16.13 22.58
N ALA A 18 -26.33 15.13 22.26
CA ALA A 18 -24.92 15.18 22.56
C ALA A 18 -24.40 16.52 22.04
N GLN A 19 -23.73 17.30 22.90
CA GLN A 19 -23.20 18.60 22.46
C GLN A 19 -22.37 18.39 21.18
N PRO A 20 -22.53 19.27 20.16
CA PRO A 20 -21.82 19.14 18.92
C PRO A 20 -20.31 18.93 19.16
N MET A 21 -19.69 18.09 18.36
CA MET A 21 -18.25 17.87 18.43
C MET A 21 -17.54 19.22 18.23
N GLN A 22 -16.64 19.52 19.17
CA GLN A 22 -15.75 20.65 19.02
C GLN A 22 -14.71 20.29 17.95
N LEU A 23 -14.83 20.93 16.79
CA LEU A 23 -13.86 20.82 15.71
C LEU A 23 -12.76 21.85 15.94
N HIS A 24 -11.52 21.39 15.97
CA HIS A 24 -10.33 22.19 16.20
C HIS A 24 -9.14 21.57 15.44
N ASP A 25 -8.03 22.29 15.37
CA ASP A 25 -6.86 21.90 14.57
C ASP A 25 -6.33 20.47 14.82
N ALA A 26 -6.58 19.91 16.01
CA ALA A 26 -6.15 18.56 16.35
C ALA A 26 -7.01 17.44 15.76
N ASN A 27 -8.27 17.68 15.36
CA ASN A 27 -9.20 16.66 14.82
C ASN A 27 -9.82 17.05 13.46
N SER A 28 -9.60 18.28 13.02
CA SER A 28 -10.09 18.80 11.74
C SER A 28 -9.04 19.73 11.14
N TRP A 29 -8.83 19.64 9.83
CA TRP A 29 -8.08 20.64 9.07
C TRP A 29 -8.97 21.81 8.67
N HIS A 30 -10.18 21.50 8.21
CA HIS A 30 -11.21 22.47 7.93
C HIS A 30 -12.59 21.89 8.26
N ALA A 31 -13.48 22.76 8.70
CA ALA A 31 -14.90 22.45 8.84
C ALA A 31 -15.71 23.34 7.89
N ALA A 32 -16.61 22.74 7.14
CA ALA A 32 -17.47 23.42 6.20
C ALA A 32 -18.76 22.62 6.02
N GLN A 33 -19.79 23.26 5.46
CA GLN A 33 -21.05 22.58 5.18
C GLN A 33 -20.98 21.87 3.83
N ALA A 34 -21.50 20.64 3.77
CA ALA A 34 -21.87 20.01 2.51
C ALA A 34 -23.34 20.34 2.25
N THR A 35 -23.64 21.07 1.18
CA THR A 35 -25.05 21.32 0.80
C THR A 35 -25.72 20.03 0.37
N HIS A 36 -24.95 19.16 -0.30
CA HIS A 36 -25.36 17.83 -0.73
C HIS A 36 -24.23 16.84 -0.49
N ALA A 37 -24.54 15.69 0.07
CA ALA A 37 -23.61 14.57 0.22
C ALA A 37 -24.32 13.23 0.03
N ALA A 38 -23.59 12.26 -0.51
CA ALA A 38 -24.03 10.87 -0.65
C ALA A 38 -22.82 9.92 -0.54
N LEU A 39 -23.10 8.66 -0.20
CA LEU A 39 -22.13 7.57 -0.32
C LEU A 39 -22.32 6.84 -1.64
N LEU A 40 -21.22 6.54 -2.30
CA LEU A 40 -21.13 5.67 -3.46
C LEU A 40 -20.54 4.37 -2.96
N VAL A 41 -21.41 3.38 -2.79
CA VAL A 41 -21.06 2.04 -2.33
C VAL A 41 -20.65 1.20 -3.53
N ASP A 42 -19.47 0.60 -3.43
CA ASP A 42 -18.77 -0.12 -4.48
C ASP A 42 -18.34 0.68 -5.70
N CYS A 43 -17.31 0.13 -6.33
CA CYS A 43 -16.55 0.80 -7.36
C CYS A 43 -17.35 1.00 -8.65
N ALA A 44 -18.30 0.12 -8.99
CA ALA A 44 -19.17 0.36 -10.14
C ALA A 44 -19.99 1.64 -9.99
N ASN A 45 -20.53 1.94 -8.79
CA ASN A 45 -21.27 3.18 -8.55
C ASN A 45 -20.33 4.39 -8.56
N TYR A 46 -19.15 4.29 -7.94
CA TYR A 46 -18.18 5.38 -7.99
C TYR A 46 -17.70 5.69 -9.40
N TYR A 47 -17.31 4.68 -10.18
CA TYR A 47 -16.85 4.87 -11.55
C TYR A 47 -17.94 5.44 -12.45
N ARG A 48 -19.19 4.99 -12.30
CA ARG A 48 -20.33 5.59 -12.99
C ARG A 48 -20.54 7.06 -12.63
N ALA A 49 -20.39 7.41 -11.34
CA ALA A 49 -20.50 8.79 -10.90
C ALA A 49 -19.35 9.67 -11.43
N LEU A 50 -18.12 9.14 -11.39
CA LEU A 50 -16.95 9.82 -11.92
C LEU A 50 -17.06 10.04 -13.44
N TYR A 51 -17.52 9.02 -14.18
CA TYR A 51 -17.80 9.12 -15.61
C TYR A 51 -18.77 10.27 -15.91
N HIS A 52 -19.90 10.33 -15.19
CA HIS A 52 -20.89 11.41 -15.36
C HIS A 52 -20.29 12.78 -15.05
N ALA A 53 -19.59 12.92 -13.91
CA ALA A 53 -18.98 14.18 -13.51
C ALA A 53 -17.95 14.66 -14.55
N ILE A 54 -17.14 13.75 -15.10
CA ILE A 54 -16.20 14.08 -16.18
C ILE A 54 -16.97 14.48 -17.44
N CYS A 55 -18.01 13.76 -17.87
CA CYS A 55 -18.80 14.13 -19.05
C CYS A 55 -19.43 15.52 -18.93
N GLU A 56 -19.83 15.96 -17.74
CA GLU A 56 -20.47 17.27 -17.52
C GLU A 56 -19.47 18.41 -17.20
N ALA A 57 -18.20 18.08 -16.92
CA ALA A 57 -17.18 19.06 -16.51
C ALA A 57 -16.93 20.16 -17.57
N ARG A 58 -16.73 21.40 -17.10
CA ARG A 58 -16.60 22.61 -17.93
C ARG A 58 -15.34 23.42 -17.70
N HIS A 59 -14.75 23.37 -16.51
CA HIS A 59 -13.67 24.27 -16.11
C HIS A 59 -12.41 23.53 -15.68
N SER A 60 -12.52 22.54 -14.79
CA SER A 60 -11.36 21.81 -14.32
C SER A 60 -11.66 20.45 -13.73
N ILE A 61 -10.69 19.55 -13.84
CA ILE A 61 -10.75 18.22 -13.22
C ILE A 61 -9.41 18.00 -12.51
N PHE A 62 -9.44 17.70 -11.22
CA PHE A 62 -8.28 17.27 -10.45
C PHE A 62 -8.49 15.84 -9.99
N ILE A 63 -7.57 14.94 -10.30
CA ILE A 63 -7.56 13.56 -9.82
C ILE A 63 -6.29 13.33 -9.00
N LEU A 64 -6.48 13.09 -7.70
CA LEU A 64 -5.45 12.78 -6.73
C LEU A 64 -5.63 11.31 -6.32
N GLY A 65 -4.62 10.46 -6.56
CA GLY A 65 -4.73 9.04 -6.26
C GLY A 65 -3.40 8.38 -5.89
N TRP A 66 -3.48 7.34 -5.06
CA TRP A 66 -2.37 6.40 -4.85
C TRP A 66 -2.01 5.70 -6.16
N ASP A 67 -3.04 5.43 -6.98
CA ASP A 67 -2.89 4.97 -8.35
C ASP A 67 -3.93 5.60 -9.27
N ILE A 68 -3.54 5.81 -10.53
CA ILE A 68 -4.39 6.29 -11.61
C ILE A 68 -3.96 5.47 -12.83
N ASP A 69 -4.77 4.49 -13.21
CA ASP A 69 -4.49 3.62 -14.34
C ASP A 69 -5.33 4.06 -15.54
N SER A 70 -4.65 4.46 -16.62
CA SER A 70 -5.30 5.08 -17.77
C SER A 70 -6.25 4.12 -18.51
N ARG A 71 -6.05 2.82 -18.33
CA ARG A 71 -6.73 1.75 -19.07
C ARG A 71 -8.04 1.31 -18.44
N ILE A 72 -8.41 1.90 -17.29
CA ILE A 72 -9.59 1.50 -16.55
C ILE A 72 -10.85 1.91 -17.30
N GLU A 73 -11.70 0.93 -17.58
CA GLU A 73 -13.07 1.12 -18.04
C GLU A 73 -13.95 1.51 -16.84
N LEU A 74 -14.49 2.73 -16.88
CA LEU A 74 -15.35 3.27 -15.82
C LEU A 74 -16.77 2.69 -15.90
N LEU A 75 -17.30 2.56 -17.12
CA LEU A 75 -18.55 1.84 -17.40
C LEU A 75 -18.20 0.48 -18.00
N ARG A 76 -19.03 -0.55 -17.77
CA ARG A 76 -18.79 -1.91 -18.30
C ARG A 76 -20.10 -2.53 -18.79
N GLY A 77 -20.02 -3.43 -19.78
CA GLY A 77 -21.18 -4.14 -20.32
C GLY A 77 -22.17 -3.22 -21.03
N GLU A 78 -23.47 -3.41 -20.79
CA GLU A 78 -24.54 -2.62 -21.43
C GLU A 78 -24.43 -1.10 -21.17
N GLU A 79 -23.94 -0.70 -19.98
CA GLU A 79 -23.71 0.70 -19.65
C GLU A 79 -22.61 1.31 -20.53
N ALA A 80 -21.56 0.55 -20.86
CA ALA A 80 -20.52 1.01 -21.78
C ALA A 80 -21.03 1.05 -23.23
N ALA A 81 -21.85 0.07 -23.64
CA ALA A 81 -22.39 0.00 -24.99
C ALA A 81 -23.38 1.13 -25.32
N SER A 82 -24.06 1.67 -24.31
CA SER A 82 -25.03 2.78 -24.44
C SER A 82 -24.44 4.15 -24.07
N ALA A 83 -23.15 4.22 -23.76
CA ALA A 83 -22.45 5.41 -23.30
C ALA A 83 -22.33 6.48 -24.39
N SER A 84 -22.57 7.75 -24.04
CA SER A 84 -22.44 8.89 -24.96
C SER A 84 -21.01 9.45 -25.05
N CYS A 85 -20.23 9.32 -23.98
CA CYS A 85 -18.80 9.60 -23.92
C CYS A 85 -18.00 8.28 -23.87
N PRO A 86 -16.70 8.26 -24.23
CA PRO A 86 -15.86 7.06 -24.13
C PRO A 86 -15.83 6.46 -22.71
N PRO A 87 -16.00 5.14 -22.53
CA PRO A 87 -16.11 4.53 -21.20
C PRO A 87 -14.75 4.35 -20.49
N MET A 88 -13.63 4.37 -21.22
CA MET A 88 -12.28 4.22 -20.66
C MET A 88 -11.72 5.56 -20.16
N LEU A 89 -11.08 5.58 -18.99
CA LEU A 89 -10.58 6.82 -18.35
C LEU A 89 -9.69 7.67 -19.28
N TYR A 90 -8.70 7.06 -19.94
CA TYR A 90 -7.81 7.78 -20.86
C TYR A 90 -8.57 8.43 -22.01
N GLU A 91 -9.40 7.65 -22.70
CA GLU A 91 -10.21 8.11 -23.84
C GLU A 91 -11.21 9.19 -23.40
N LEU A 92 -11.81 9.06 -22.22
CA LEU A 92 -12.76 10.02 -21.69
C LEU A 92 -12.10 11.38 -21.40
N LEU A 93 -10.94 11.38 -20.73
CA LEU A 93 -10.23 12.61 -20.39
C LEU A 93 -9.67 13.30 -21.65
N THR A 94 -9.12 12.53 -22.59
CA THR A 94 -8.64 13.07 -23.88
C THR A 94 -9.78 13.58 -24.75
N TRP A 95 -10.91 12.86 -24.81
CA TRP A 95 -12.12 13.32 -25.48
C TRP A 95 -12.62 14.63 -24.86
N LYS A 96 -12.70 14.72 -23.53
CA LYS A 96 -13.14 15.93 -22.84
C LYS A 96 -12.20 17.11 -23.10
N ALA A 97 -10.89 16.88 -23.05
CA ALA A 97 -9.87 17.88 -23.34
C ALA A 97 -9.98 18.42 -24.78
N GLY A 98 -10.31 17.56 -25.76
CA GLY A 98 -10.54 17.95 -27.15
C GLY A 98 -11.86 18.68 -27.38
N GLN A 99 -12.93 18.30 -26.68
CA GLN A 99 -14.24 18.97 -26.77
C GLN A 99 -14.23 20.38 -26.17
N ASN A 100 -13.40 20.61 -25.15
CA ASN A 100 -13.31 21.90 -24.46
C ASN A 100 -11.84 22.29 -24.26
N PRO A 101 -11.23 23.02 -25.20
CA PRO A 101 -9.84 23.45 -25.09
C PRO A 101 -9.52 24.33 -23.86
N ALA A 102 -10.54 24.93 -23.23
CA ALA A 102 -10.38 25.79 -22.06
C ALA A 102 -10.35 25.01 -20.73
N ILE A 103 -10.87 23.77 -20.68
CA ILE A 103 -10.84 22.95 -19.46
C ILE A 103 -9.39 22.68 -19.05
N GLN A 104 -9.09 22.54 -17.75
CA GLN A 104 -7.76 22.13 -17.28
C GLN A 104 -7.85 20.85 -16.45
N ILE A 105 -7.11 19.81 -16.84
CA ILE A 105 -7.15 18.49 -16.21
C ILE A 105 -5.81 18.22 -15.53
N TYR A 106 -5.82 17.90 -14.24
CA TYR A 106 -4.63 17.67 -13.41
C TYR A 106 -4.66 16.28 -12.79
N LEU A 107 -3.64 15.47 -13.08
CA LEU A 107 -3.50 14.09 -12.63
C LEU A 107 -2.27 13.96 -11.72
N ASN A 108 -2.49 13.69 -10.43
CA ASN A 108 -1.45 13.47 -9.42
C ASN A 108 -1.45 12.00 -8.98
N ARG A 109 -0.46 11.24 -9.44
CA ARG A 109 -0.30 9.80 -9.13
C ARG A 109 0.93 9.55 -8.24
N TRP A 110 0.84 8.69 -7.23
CA TRP A 110 2.00 8.34 -6.40
C TRP A 110 3.11 7.60 -7.18
N ASN A 111 4.38 7.98 -6.98
CA ASN A 111 5.49 7.58 -7.85
C ASN A 111 6.37 6.42 -7.37
N TYR A 112 6.16 5.86 -6.18
CA TYR A 112 7.19 5.03 -5.55
C TYR A 112 6.73 3.62 -5.19
N SER A 113 6.88 2.67 -6.11
CA SER A 113 7.25 1.30 -5.74
C SER A 113 7.62 0.47 -6.97
N VAL A 114 8.92 0.25 -7.19
CA VAL A 114 9.40 -0.79 -8.12
C VAL A 114 8.88 -2.18 -7.69
N PHE A 115 8.58 -2.38 -6.41
CA PHE A 115 8.00 -3.60 -5.86
C PHE A 115 6.52 -3.81 -6.22
N LEU A 116 5.81 -2.77 -6.66
CA LEU A 116 4.41 -2.83 -7.12
C LEU A 116 4.29 -2.68 -8.64
N ALA A 117 5.40 -2.77 -9.38
CA ALA A 117 5.40 -2.60 -10.83
C ALA A 117 4.49 -3.62 -11.55
N ALA A 118 4.24 -4.78 -10.96
CA ALA A 118 3.32 -5.79 -11.50
C ALA A 118 1.83 -5.47 -11.25
N GLU A 119 1.51 -4.55 -10.33
CA GLU A 119 0.16 -4.16 -9.94
C GLU A 119 -0.22 -2.76 -10.45
N ARG A 120 0.60 -2.19 -11.34
CA ARG A 120 0.51 -0.80 -11.79
C ARG A 120 0.72 -0.70 -13.29
N GLU A 121 0.12 0.31 -13.91
CA GLU A 121 0.37 0.61 -15.32
C GLU A 121 1.85 0.98 -15.58
N SER A 122 2.52 0.19 -16.41
CA SER A 122 3.85 0.46 -16.96
C SER A 122 3.81 1.66 -17.92
N PHE A 123 4.82 2.52 -17.87
CA PHE A 123 5.00 3.66 -18.79
C PHE A 123 3.85 4.70 -18.83
N SER A 124 2.94 4.73 -17.84
CA SER A 124 1.85 5.72 -17.76
C SER A 124 2.29 7.19 -17.97
N GLU A 125 3.46 7.59 -17.46
CA GLU A 125 4.00 8.95 -17.67
C GLU A 125 4.31 9.25 -19.13
N PHE A 126 4.75 8.25 -19.90
CA PHE A 126 4.90 8.41 -21.34
C PHE A 126 3.53 8.64 -21.98
N LYS A 127 2.53 7.81 -21.71
CA LYS A 127 1.19 8.00 -22.28
C LYS A 127 0.59 9.37 -21.98
N TRP A 128 0.61 9.80 -20.71
CA TRP A 128 0.02 11.07 -20.32
C TRP A 128 0.83 12.31 -20.74
N LYS A 129 2.13 12.17 -21.03
CA LYS A 129 2.96 13.29 -21.52
C LYS A 129 3.08 13.36 -23.03
N TRP A 130 2.77 12.28 -23.74
CA TRP A 130 2.87 12.18 -25.20
C TRP A 130 1.51 12.26 -25.90
N GLN A 131 0.45 12.52 -25.15
CA GLN A 131 -0.82 12.97 -25.70
C GLN A 131 -0.69 14.44 -26.17
N ASP A 132 -1.38 14.81 -27.25
CA ASP A 132 -1.22 16.10 -27.93
C ASP A 132 -2.03 17.25 -27.28
N ALA A 133 -2.69 17.05 -26.13
CA ALA A 133 -3.53 18.06 -25.50
C ALA A 133 -2.75 18.88 -24.43
N ASP A 134 -2.61 20.18 -24.67
CA ASP A 134 -1.91 21.11 -23.76
C ASP A 134 -2.61 21.32 -22.41
N ASN A 135 -3.85 20.85 -22.29
CA ASN A 135 -4.72 21.03 -21.14
C ASN A 135 -4.86 19.77 -20.25
N ILE A 136 -4.07 18.73 -20.49
CA ILE A 136 -3.91 17.59 -19.58
C ILE A 136 -2.51 17.62 -18.95
N HIS A 137 -2.47 17.75 -17.63
CA HIS A 137 -1.24 17.85 -16.85
C HIS A 137 -1.08 16.63 -15.95
N PHE A 138 0.02 15.88 -16.12
CA PHE A 138 0.31 14.70 -15.30
C PHE A 138 1.60 14.85 -14.51
N VAL A 139 1.58 14.43 -13.24
CA VAL A 139 2.79 14.32 -12.41
C VAL A 139 2.76 13.09 -11.51
N PHE A 140 3.95 12.53 -11.37
CA PHE A 140 4.28 11.55 -10.35
C PHE A 140 4.65 12.24 -9.02
N ASP A 141 3.77 12.17 -8.02
CA ASP A 141 4.02 12.71 -6.69
C ASP A 141 4.86 11.74 -5.84
N GLY A 142 6.02 12.23 -5.42
CA GLY A 142 6.92 11.57 -4.47
C GLY A 142 7.43 12.52 -3.40
N GLN A 143 6.71 13.61 -3.10
CA GLN A 143 7.08 14.57 -2.07
C GLN A 143 6.71 14.04 -0.67
N LEU A 144 7.29 12.90 -0.32
CA LEU A 144 7.00 12.15 0.91
C LEU A 144 8.28 11.55 1.49
N PRO A 145 8.32 11.31 2.81
CA PRO A 145 9.48 10.67 3.44
C PRO A 145 9.57 9.20 3.02
N LEU A 146 10.78 8.63 3.06
CA LEU A 146 10.98 7.24 2.66
C LEU A 146 10.15 6.28 3.51
N GLY A 147 9.43 5.38 2.84
CA GLY A 147 8.53 4.40 3.45
C GLY A 147 7.06 4.87 3.54
N ALA A 148 6.79 6.16 3.33
CA ALA A 148 5.44 6.70 3.23
C ALA A 148 4.87 6.53 1.82
N SER A 149 3.54 6.45 1.74
CA SER A 149 2.79 6.47 0.49
C SER A 149 1.91 7.71 0.38
N HIS A 150 1.70 8.16 -0.86
CA HIS A 150 0.62 9.08 -1.14
C HIS A 150 -0.64 8.24 -1.26
N HIS A 151 -1.55 8.36 -0.29
CA HIS A 151 -2.68 7.45 -0.14
C HIS A 151 -4.06 8.13 -0.22
N GLN A 152 -4.09 9.44 -0.48
CA GLN A 152 -5.32 10.22 -0.69
C GLN A 152 -5.96 9.85 -2.03
N LYS A 153 -7.26 9.54 -2.02
CA LYS A 153 -8.09 9.41 -3.23
C LYS A 153 -9.14 10.52 -3.25
N VAL A 154 -8.81 11.62 -3.92
CA VAL A 154 -9.66 12.81 -3.97
C VAL A 154 -9.80 13.24 -5.43
N VAL A 155 -11.04 13.45 -5.88
CA VAL A 155 -11.32 14.04 -7.19
C VAL A 155 -12.10 15.32 -6.99
N VAL A 156 -11.73 16.40 -7.67
CA VAL A 156 -12.48 17.67 -7.65
C VAL A 156 -12.83 18.05 -9.08
N VAL A 157 -14.10 18.33 -9.34
CA VAL A 157 -14.62 18.73 -10.64
C VAL A 157 -15.24 20.12 -10.52
N ASP A 158 -14.74 21.04 -11.35
CA ASP A 158 -15.18 22.44 -11.48
C ASP A 158 -15.18 23.27 -10.19
N ASP A 159 -14.52 22.79 -9.13
CA ASP A 159 -14.63 23.31 -7.76
C ASP A 159 -16.07 23.33 -7.20
N GLU A 160 -16.98 22.58 -7.82
CA GLU A 160 -18.40 22.46 -7.48
C GLU A 160 -18.74 21.10 -6.84
N LEU A 161 -17.98 20.06 -7.20
CA LEU A 161 -18.17 18.69 -6.72
C LEU A 161 -16.83 18.07 -6.34
N ALA A 162 -16.81 17.30 -5.25
CA ALA A 162 -15.66 16.49 -4.88
C ALA A 162 -16.03 15.05 -4.50
N PHE A 163 -15.15 14.12 -4.84
CA PHE A 163 -15.15 12.75 -4.35
C PHE A 163 -14.01 12.55 -3.34
N CYS A 164 -14.27 11.87 -2.23
CA CYS A 164 -13.27 11.55 -1.21
C CYS A 164 -13.59 10.22 -0.51
N GLY A 165 -12.61 9.32 -0.38
CA GLY A 165 -12.84 8.01 0.25
C GLY A 165 -11.73 7.00 -0.03
N GLY A 166 -12.09 5.72 -0.12
CA GLY A 166 -11.17 4.59 -0.23
C GLY A 166 -10.76 4.22 -1.67
N MET A 167 -11.48 4.71 -2.69
CA MET A 167 -11.38 4.19 -4.06
C MET A 167 -10.43 4.97 -4.96
N ASP A 168 -9.41 4.28 -5.49
CA ASP A 168 -8.57 4.74 -6.61
C ASP A 168 -9.21 4.37 -7.96
N VAL A 169 -8.82 5.04 -9.04
CA VAL A 169 -9.14 4.60 -10.41
C VAL A 169 -8.05 3.64 -10.89
N ALA A 170 -8.16 2.38 -10.47
CA ALA A 170 -7.10 1.38 -10.62
C ALA A 170 -7.62 -0.05 -10.80
N ILE A 171 -6.70 -0.97 -11.08
CA ILE A 171 -6.99 -2.39 -11.40
C ILE A 171 -7.53 -3.17 -10.19
N ALA A 172 -8.39 -4.16 -10.35
CA ALA A 172 -8.87 -5.06 -9.28
C ALA A 172 -9.65 -4.36 -8.18
N ARG A 173 -10.41 -3.31 -8.56
CA ARG A 173 -11.31 -2.53 -7.68
C ARG A 173 -12.78 -2.64 -8.10
N TRP A 174 -13.07 -2.88 -9.38
CA TRP A 174 -14.43 -2.83 -9.90
C TRP A 174 -15.29 -3.99 -9.35
N ASP A 175 -16.44 -3.67 -8.75
CA ASP A 175 -17.46 -4.64 -8.37
C ASP A 175 -18.80 -3.91 -8.22
N LYS A 176 -19.89 -4.68 -8.15
CA LYS A 176 -21.23 -4.19 -7.82
C LYS A 176 -21.68 -4.73 -6.46
N ARG A 177 -22.72 -4.10 -5.90
CA ARG A 177 -23.30 -4.42 -4.58
C ARG A 177 -23.79 -5.85 -4.44
N GLU A 178 -24.12 -6.50 -5.57
CA GLU A 178 -24.56 -7.90 -5.55
C GLU A 178 -23.41 -8.86 -5.22
N HIS A 179 -22.15 -8.45 -5.42
CA HIS A 179 -20.94 -9.21 -5.13
C HIS A 179 -21.03 -10.69 -5.54
N HIS A 180 -21.50 -10.96 -6.77
CA HIS A 180 -21.58 -12.31 -7.30
C HIS A 180 -20.25 -13.04 -7.10
N THR A 181 -20.28 -14.35 -6.81
CA THR A 181 -19.05 -15.11 -6.60
C THR A 181 -18.22 -15.16 -7.88
N GLU A 182 -18.88 -15.04 -9.03
CA GLU A 182 -18.30 -14.94 -10.38
C GLU A 182 -18.97 -13.81 -11.15
N ASP A 183 -18.17 -12.94 -11.77
CA ASP A 183 -18.67 -11.84 -12.61
C ASP A 183 -17.65 -11.56 -13.71
N ASP A 184 -18.01 -11.86 -14.96
CA ASP A 184 -17.16 -11.69 -16.14
C ASP A 184 -16.70 -10.24 -16.35
N ARG A 185 -17.38 -9.28 -15.72
CA ARG A 185 -17.01 -7.87 -15.76
C ARG A 185 -15.89 -7.58 -14.78
N ARG A 186 -15.57 -8.41 -13.77
CA ARG A 186 -14.43 -8.23 -12.84
C ARG A 186 -13.10 -8.63 -13.49
N VAL A 187 -12.79 -7.93 -14.56
CA VAL A 187 -11.56 -8.09 -15.35
C VAL A 187 -10.79 -6.77 -15.40
N ASP A 188 -9.47 -6.89 -15.43
CA ASP A 188 -8.57 -5.74 -15.65
C ASP A 188 -7.97 -5.76 -17.05
N PRO A 189 -7.42 -4.63 -17.52
CA PRO A 189 -6.84 -4.50 -18.86
C PRO A 189 -5.77 -5.55 -19.16
N ASP A 190 -5.83 -6.11 -20.38
CA ASP A 190 -4.87 -7.08 -20.89
C ASP A 190 -3.43 -6.51 -20.83
N GLY A 191 -2.47 -7.33 -20.40
CA GLY A 191 -1.05 -6.95 -20.43
C GLY A 191 -0.50 -6.26 -19.18
N THR A 192 -1.05 -6.52 -17.98
CA THR A 192 -0.17 -6.51 -16.79
C THR A 192 0.96 -7.54 -17.04
N LEU A 193 2.19 -7.29 -16.57
CA LEU A 193 3.44 -7.99 -16.96
C LEU A 193 3.47 -9.53 -16.81
N LYS A 194 2.36 -10.16 -16.43
CA LYS A 194 2.08 -11.58 -16.66
C LYS A 194 1.40 -11.76 -18.02
N LEU A 195 2.22 -11.88 -19.06
CA LEU A 195 1.97 -12.72 -20.26
C LEU A 195 0.50 -13.16 -20.45
N GLY A 196 -0.34 -12.28 -21.01
CA GLY A 196 -1.59 -12.67 -21.69
C GLY A 196 -2.68 -13.35 -20.86
N ALA A 197 -2.67 -13.27 -19.52
CA ALA A 197 -3.76 -13.81 -18.71
C ALA A 197 -4.67 -12.70 -18.19
N LYS A 198 -5.96 -12.74 -18.54
CA LYS A 198 -7.01 -12.03 -17.81
C LYS A 198 -6.91 -12.42 -16.34
N LYS A 199 -6.70 -11.46 -15.45
CA LYS A 199 -6.75 -11.72 -14.02
C LYS A 199 -8.15 -11.37 -13.54
N GLU A 200 -9.03 -12.37 -13.54
CA GLU A 200 -10.27 -12.28 -12.78
C GLU A 200 -9.92 -12.11 -11.29
N PHE A 201 -10.69 -11.28 -10.60
CA PHE A 201 -10.57 -11.09 -9.17
C PHE A 201 -11.92 -11.32 -8.48
N GLY A 202 -11.84 -11.76 -7.22
CA GLY A 202 -13.03 -12.04 -6.41
C GLY A 202 -13.74 -10.76 -5.96
N PRO A 203 -14.84 -10.90 -5.21
CA PRO A 203 -15.65 -9.77 -4.79
C PRO A 203 -14.88 -8.73 -3.98
N TYR A 204 -15.22 -7.46 -4.17
CA TYR A 204 -14.51 -6.31 -3.64
C TYR A 204 -15.48 -5.23 -3.20
N HIS A 205 -15.33 -4.76 -1.96
CA HIS A 205 -16.18 -3.75 -1.36
C HIS A 205 -15.37 -2.53 -0.91
N ASP A 206 -15.84 -1.34 -1.27
CA ASP A 206 -15.24 -0.06 -0.87
C ASP A 206 -16.29 1.06 -0.89
N ILE A 207 -15.94 2.24 -0.34
CA ILE A 207 -16.85 3.38 -0.21
C ILE A 207 -16.15 4.68 -0.60
N GLN A 208 -16.84 5.49 -1.40
CA GLN A 208 -16.46 6.86 -1.76
C GLN A 208 -17.57 7.82 -1.39
N ALA A 209 -17.28 8.94 -0.73
CA ALA A 209 -18.26 10.03 -0.61
C ALA A 209 -18.21 10.94 -1.84
N VAL A 210 -19.37 11.44 -2.23
CA VAL A 210 -19.53 12.56 -3.16
C VAL A 210 -20.17 13.73 -2.42
N VAL A 211 -19.59 14.92 -2.55
CA VAL A 211 -20.02 16.13 -1.84
C VAL A 211 -20.05 17.34 -2.76
N ALA A 212 -20.98 18.26 -2.48
CA ALA A 212 -21.10 19.57 -3.11
C ALA A 212 -21.32 20.66 -2.05
N GLY A 213 -21.10 21.92 -2.46
CA GLY A 213 -21.22 23.10 -1.61
C GLY A 213 -19.89 23.50 -0.95
N PRO A 214 -19.93 24.30 0.14
CA PRO A 214 -18.73 24.91 0.74
C PRO A 214 -17.59 23.95 1.09
N VAL A 215 -17.90 22.69 1.44
CA VAL A 215 -16.90 21.64 1.73
C VAL A 215 -15.98 21.30 0.55
N VAL A 216 -16.36 21.65 -0.68
CA VAL A 216 -15.50 21.42 -1.86
C VAL A 216 -14.28 22.32 -1.83
N GLN A 217 -14.36 23.55 -1.27
CA GLN A 217 -13.24 24.49 -1.22
C GLN A 217 -11.98 23.97 -0.50
N PRO A 218 -12.05 23.36 0.71
CA PRO A 218 -10.86 22.78 1.33
C PRO A 218 -10.28 21.62 0.51
N LEU A 219 -11.12 20.81 -0.15
CA LEU A 219 -10.64 19.72 -1.04
C LEU A 219 -9.98 20.28 -2.32
N ALA A 220 -10.57 21.33 -2.90
CA ALA A 220 -10.04 22.09 -4.03
C ALA A 220 -8.69 22.75 -3.69
N THR A 221 -8.54 23.22 -2.45
CA THR A 221 -7.27 23.73 -1.92
C THR A 221 -6.25 22.61 -1.77
N LEU A 222 -6.64 21.46 -1.19
CA LEU A 222 -5.77 20.29 -1.01
C LEU A 222 -5.17 19.81 -2.33
N VAL A 223 -5.97 19.61 -3.37
CA VAL A 223 -5.47 19.10 -4.67
C VAL A 223 -4.48 20.06 -5.32
N ARG A 224 -4.70 21.38 -5.18
CA ARG A 224 -3.80 22.42 -5.70
C ARG A 224 -2.53 22.58 -4.88
N GLU A 225 -2.62 22.52 -3.55
CA GLU A 225 -1.44 22.49 -2.68
C GLU A 225 -0.54 21.31 -3.03
N ARG A 226 -1.13 20.13 -3.24
CA ARG A 226 -0.42 18.91 -3.65
C ARG A 226 0.21 19.04 -5.02
N TRP A 227 -0.53 19.56 -5.99
CA TRP A 227 0.01 19.87 -7.32
C TRP A 227 1.23 20.79 -7.23
N HIS A 228 1.12 21.88 -6.46
CA HIS A 228 2.22 22.82 -6.26
C HIS A 228 3.41 22.17 -5.56
N GLN A 229 3.19 21.31 -4.57
CA GLN A 229 4.26 20.60 -3.89
C GLN A 229 5.01 19.68 -4.86
N ALA A 230 4.27 18.86 -5.62
CA ALA A 230 4.82 17.89 -6.57
C ALA A 230 5.58 18.55 -7.74
N THR A 231 5.01 19.60 -8.33
CA THR A 231 5.53 20.20 -9.58
C THR A 231 6.32 21.49 -9.38
N GLY A 232 5.99 22.27 -8.35
CA GLY A 232 6.43 23.64 -8.16
C GLY A 232 5.74 24.70 -9.00
N LYS A 233 4.71 24.32 -9.75
CA LYS A 233 3.86 25.21 -10.50
C LYS A 233 2.54 25.39 -9.77
N HIS A 234 1.96 26.58 -9.87
CA HIS A 234 0.56 26.75 -9.45
C HIS A 234 -0.35 26.19 -10.54
N ALA A 235 -1.36 25.42 -10.13
CA ALA A 235 -2.49 25.11 -11.00
C ALA A 235 -3.37 26.36 -11.16
N ILE A 236 -4.41 26.28 -11.99
CA ILE A 236 -5.39 27.37 -12.07
C ILE A 236 -5.98 27.70 -10.68
N PRO A 237 -6.38 28.96 -10.44
CA PRO A 237 -7.05 29.35 -9.19
C PRO A 237 -8.33 28.56 -8.91
N THR A 238 -8.81 28.59 -7.67
CA THR A 238 -10.13 28.07 -7.32
C THR A 238 -11.23 28.97 -7.87
N ARG A 239 -12.34 28.36 -8.29
CA ARG A 239 -13.59 29.04 -8.61
C ARG A 239 -14.53 28.96 -7.41
N MET A 240 -15.32 30.01 -7.22
CA MET A 240 -16.48 29.97 -6.32
C MET A 240 -17.69 29.52 -7.13
N PRO A 241 -18.50 28.56 -6.64
CA PRO A 241 -19.74 28.17 -7.29
C PRO A 241 -20.68 29.38 -7.44
N ASP A 242 -21.45 29.41 -8.52
CA ASP A 242 -22.43 30.48 -8.76
C ASP A 242 -23.69 30.32 -7.89
N SER A 243 -23.90 29.12 -7.33
CA SER A 243 -25.10 28.75 -6.57
C SER A 243 -24.82 27.56 -5.64
N ASP A 244 -25.60 27.45 -4.55
CA ASP A 244 -25.64 26.30 -3.65
C ASP A 244 -26.55 25.17 -4.14
N ALA A 245 -27.21 25.35 -5.30
CA ALA A 245 -28.02 24.33 -5.95
C ALA A 245 -27.16 23.10 -6.32
N LEU A 246 -27.84 21.97 -6.53
CA LEU A 246 -27.18 20.73 -6.97
C LEU A 246 -26.46 20.99 -8.31
N PRO A 247 -25.11 20.85 -8.37
CA PRO A 247 -24.36 21.24 -9.56
C PRO A 247 -24.62 20.27 -10.72
N ALA A 248 -24.50 20.75 -11.96
CA ALA A 248 -24.75 19.92 -13.15
C ALA A 248 -23.81 18.70 -13.23
N VAL A 249 -22.61 18.81 -12.67
CA VAL A 249 -21.63 17.72 -12.56
C VAL A 249 -22.05 16.63 -11.56
N TRP A 250 -23.07 16.87 -10.73
CA TRP A 250 -23.58 15.87 -9.79
C TRP A 250 -24.16 14.65 -10.52
N PRO A 251 -23.75 13.42 -10.14
CA PRO A 251 -24.23 12.20 -10.78
C PRO A 251 -25.74 12.01 -10.60
N LYS A 252 -26.50 12.06 -11.70
CA LYS A 252 -27.98 12.02 -11.71
C LYS A 252 -28.60 10.84 -10.98
N PHE A 253 -27.94 9.68 -10.98
CA PHE A 253 -28.45 8.47 -10.31
C PHE A 253 -28.22 8.48 -8.79
N ALA A 254 -27.22 9.22 -8.30
CA ALA A 254 -26.89 9.24 -6.88
C ALA A 254 -27.72 10.33 -6.19
N LYS A 255 -28.82 9.93 -5.55
CA LYS A 255 -29.65 10.87 -4.79
C LYS A 255 -28.86 11.43 -3.61
N PRO A 256 -28.79 12.77 -3.42
CA PRO A 256 -28.24 13.36 -2.20
C PRO A 256 -29.00 12.83 -0.99
N ALA A 257 -28.31 12.12 -0.11
CA ALA A 257 -28.91 11.50 1.06
C ALA A 257 -28.71 12.36 2.32
N LEU A 258 -27.67 13.21 2.33
CA LEU A 258 -27.44 14.21 3.37
C LEU A 258 -27.51 15.59 2.72
N THR A 259 -28.30 16.48 3.31
CA THR A 259 -28.41 17.87 2.85
C THR A 259 -28.03 18.81 3.98
N ASN A 260 -27.33 19.90 3.63
CA ASN A 260 -26.93 20.94 4.57
C ASN A 260 -26.18 20.43 5.83
N ILE A 261 -25.35 19.40 5.68
CA ILE A 261 -24.71 18.72 6.80
C ILE A 261 -23.35 19.34 7.17
N ARG A 262 -23.10 19.51 8.47
CA ARG A 262 -21.80 19.96 8.98
C ARG A 262 -20.76 18.89 8.71
N THR A 263 -19.67 19.27 8.03
CA THR A 263 -18.63 18.34 7.58
C THR A 263 -17.24 18.80 8.03
N ALA A 264 -16.46 17.89 8.59
CA ALA A 264 -15.05 18.09 8.87
C ALA A 264 -14.19 17.37 7.82
N VAL A 265 -13.19 18.07 7.28
CA VAL A 265 -12.09 17.48 6.51
C VAL A 265 -10.93 17.25 7.46
N ALA A 266 -10.46 16.01 7.57
CA ALA A 266 -9.32 15.64 8.42
C ALA A 266 -8.22 14.98 7.60
N LEU A 267 -6.96 15.30 7.92
CA LEU A 267 -5.80 14.79 7.18
C LEU A 267 -4.81 14.08 8.10
N THR A 268 -4.11 13.10 7.53
CA THR A 268 -2.79 12.69 7.99
C THR A 268 -1.78 13.21 6.98
N GLN A 269 -0.70 13.84 7.44
CA GLN A 269 0.41 14.26 6.62
C GLN A 269 1.70 14.26 7.45
N PRO A 270 2.73 13.51 7.05
CA PRO A 270 4.00 13.51 7.78
C PRO A 270 4.75 14.83 7.53
N ALA A 271 5.68 15.17 8.41
CA ALA A 271 6.62 16.24 8.09
C ALA A 271 7.54 15.82 6.96
N PHE A 272 7.56 16.60 5.89
CA PHE A 272 8.50 16.44 4.80
C PHE A 272 8.82 17.79 4.13
N LEU A 273 10.10 18.13 4.01
CA LEU A 273 10.54 19.45 3.53
C LEU A 273 9.86 20.60 4.30
N ARG A 274 8.97 21.37 3.64
CA ARG A 274 8.19 22.48 4.22
C ARG A 274 6.75 22.10 4.57
N GLN A 275 6.35 20.85 4.39
CA GLN A 275 5.01 20.39 4.71
C GLN A 275 4.80 20.32 6.23
N PRO A 276 3.71 20.91 6.77
CA PRO A 276 3.38 20.79 8.17
C PRO A 276 2.94 19.35 8.49
N VAL A 277 3.19 18.93 9.74
CA VAL A 277 2.64 17.69 10.27
C VAL A 277 1.14 17.85 10.48
N ARG A 278 0.36 16.88 10.03
CA ARG A 278 -1.07 16.76 10.34
C ARG A 278 -1.34 15.33 10.82
N THR A 279 -2.05 15.19 11.93
CA THR A 279 -2.44 13.88 12.51
C THR A 279 -3.89 13.89 12.96
N GLN A 280 -4.73 14.65 12.25
CA GLN A 280 -6.10 14.96 12.66
C GLN A 280 -7.00 13.74 12.67
N ILE A 281 -6.83 12.87 11.68
CA ILE A 281 -7.60 11.64 11.51
C ILE A 281 -7.54 10.77 12.76
N LYS A 282 -6.35 10.60 13.35
CA LYS A 282 -6.21 9.79 14.57
C LYS A 282 -7.05 10.37 15.71
N GLN A 283 -6.98 11.68 15.92
CA GLN A 283 -7.75 12.34 16.98
C GLN A 283 -9.25 12.29 16.69
N LEU A 284 -9.67 12.47 15.44
CA LEU A 284 -11.06 12.37 15.02
C LEU A 284 -11.66 10.99 15.36
N TYR A 285 -10.93 9.90 15.09
CA TYR A 285 -11.33 8.56 15.53
C TYR A 285 -11.52 8.49 17.05
N LEU A 286 -10.57 9.01 17.83
CA LEU A 286 -10.64 8.99 19.29
C LEU A 286 -11.82 9.82 19.82
N ASP A 287 -12.09 10.97 19.22
CA ASP A 287 -13.17 11.88 19.63
C ASP A 287 -14.56 11.32 19.31
N MET A 288 -14.70 10.64 18.16
CA MET A 288 -15.92 9.90 17.80
C MET A 288 -16.15 8.73 18.76
N ILE A 289 -15.12 7.92 19.04
CA ILE A 289 -15.22 6.79 19.99
C ILE A 289 -15.59 7.28 21.39
N ALA A 290 -14.98 8.35 21.86
CA ALA A 290 -15.24 8.90 23.19
C ALA A 290 -16.70 9.35 23.39
N ARG A 291 -17.42 9.63 22.29
CA ARG A 291 -18.83 10.07 22.30
C ARG A 291 -19.83 8.94 22.15
N ALA A 292 -19.39 7.74 21.77
CA ALA A 292 -20.30 6.64 21.44
C ALA A 292 -21.11 6.14 22.65
N GLU A 293 -22.43 6.09 22.55
CA GLU A 293 -23.35 5.73 23.63
C GLU A 293 -24.03 4.37 23.38
N GLN A 294 -24.44 4.08 22.14
CA GLN A 294 -25.33 2.96 21.82
C GLN A 294 -24.71 1.95 20.84
N PHE A 295 -24.22 2.43 19.69
CA PHE A 295 -23.77 1.55 18.61
C PHE A 295 -22.63 2.17 17.79
N ILE A 296 -21.57 1.38 17.61
CA ILE A 296 -20.47 1.69 16.70
C ILE A 296 -20.49 0.70 15.55
N TYR A 297 -20.51 1.21 14.33
CA TYR A 297 -20.28 0.43 13.12
C TYR A 297 -18.98 0.87 12.46
N MET A 298 -18.11 -0.06 12.12
CA MET A 298 -16.85 0.24 11.44
C MET A 298 -16.63 -0.72 10.29
N GLU A 299 -16.19 -0.19 9.17
CA GLU A 299 -15.58 -0.99 8.11
C GLU A 299 -14.14 -0.52 7.90
N ASN A 300 -13.20 -1.46 7.92
CA ASN A 300 -11.82 -1.11 7.62
C ASN A 300 -11.05 -2.29 7.06
N GLN A 301 -10.27 -2.03 6.01
CA GLN A 301 -9.31 -2.99 5.47
C GLN A 301 -8.37 -3.54 6.56
N PHE A 302 -7.91 -2.68 7.48
CA PHE A 302 -7.00 -3.07 8.55
C PHE A 302 -7.42 -2.56 9.92
N PHE A 303 -7.34 -3.44 10.92
CA PHE A 303 -7.47 -3.08 12.34
C PHE A 303 -6.21 -3.48 13.09
N THR A 304 -5.20 -2.62 13.12
CA THR A 304 -3.91 -2.88 13.80
C THR A 304 -3.50 -1.78 14.77
N GLN A 305 -4.17 -0.61 14.74
CA GLN A 305 -3.81 0.52 15.59
C GLN A 305 -4.25 0.33 17.05
N LYS A 306 -3.28 0.28 17.96
CA LYS A 306 -3.48 -0.03 19.38
C LYS A 306 -4.25 1.05 20.14
N ASP A 307 -4.02 2.32 19.81
CA ASP A 307 -4.68 3.42 20.53
C ASP A 307 -6.19 3.45 20.27
N ILE A 308 -6.60 3.11 19.04
CA ILE A 308 -8.00 2.97 18.66
C ILE A 308 -8.62 1.75 19.36
N ALA A 309 -7.92 0.60 19.39
CA ALA A 309 -8.38 -0.58 20.13
C ALA A 309 -8.61 -0.29 21.62
N ARG A 310 -7.68 0.43 22.26
CA ARG A 310 -7.79 0.82 23.68
C ARG A 310 -8.93 1.82 23.91
N ALA A 311 -9.12 2.78 23.00
CA ALA A 311 -10.21 3.72 23.09
C ALA A 311 -11.58 3.02 23.00
N LEU A 312 -11.73 2.09 22.05
CA LEU A 312 -12.94 1.25 21.93
C LEU A 312 -13.18 0.43 23.20
N ASN A 313 -12.15 -0.28 23.68
CA ASN A 313 -12.25 -1.08 24.90
C ASN A 313 -12.64 -0.23 26.11
N LYS A 314 -11.98 0.92 26.30
CA LYS A 314 -12.27 1.86 27.38
C LYS A 314 -13.73 2.32 27.29
N ARG A 315 -14.18 2.74 26.11
CA ARG A 315 -15.55 3.23 25.94
C ARG A 315 -16.60 2.14 26.16
N LEU A 316 -16.38 0.93 25.65
CA LEU A 316 -17.25 -0.22 25.91
C LEU A 316 -17.35 -0.55 27.41
N LYS A 317 -16.30 -0.29 28.21
CA LYS A 317 -16.35 -0.45 29.67
C LYS A 317 -17.14 0.66 30.35
N GLU A 318 -16.96 1.91 29.90
CA GLU A 318 -17.66 3.08 30.44
C GLU A 318 -19.16 3.05 30.12
N ARG A 319 -19.55 2.47 28.98
CA ARG A 319 -20.94 2.36 28.51
C ARG A 319 -21.34 0.88 28.37
N PRO A 320 -21.98 0.28 29.38
CA PRO A 320 -22.39 -1.13 29.34
C PRO A 320 -23.36 -1.49 28.20
N GLY A 321 -24.22 -0.54 27.79
CA GLY A 321 -25.16 -0.72 26.67
C GLY A 321 -24.53 -0.57 25.28
N LEU A 322 -23.32 -0.01 25.20
CA LEU A 322 -22.63 0.20 23.93
C LEU A 322 -22.23 -1.14 23.30
N ARG A 323 -22.48 -1.27 22.00
CA ARG A 323 -22.11 -2.42 21.16
C ARG A 323 -21.32 -1.96 19.94
N ALA A 324 -20.51 -2.84 19.37
CA ALA A 324 -19.68 -2.53 18.22
C ALA A 324 -19.64 -3.66 17.17
N LEU A 325 -19.92 -3.34 15.91
CA LEU A 325 -19.76 -4.23 14.76
C LEU A 325 -18.61 -3.73 13.87
N LEU A 326 -17.55 -4.54 13.75
CA LEU A 326 -16.33 -4.21 13.02
C LEU A 326 -16.18 -5.16 11.83
N ILE A 327 -16.24 -4.63 10.61
CA ILE A 327 -16.14 -5.39 9.36
C ILE A 327 -14.76 -5.19 8.75
N SER A 328 -14.05 -6.29 8.46
CA SER A 328 -12.70 -6.27 7.90
C SER A 328 -12.52 -7.36 6.84
N CYS A 329 -11.35 -7.39 6.20
CA CYS A 329 -11.03 -8.40 5.19
C CYS A 329 -10.83 -9.80 5.82
N ASP A 330 -11.21 -10.89 5.15
CA ASP A 330 -10.76 -12.23 5.57
C ASP A 330 -9.23 -12.31 5.46
N ARG A 331 -8.70 -12.02 4.25
CA ARG A 331 -7.26 -12.10 3.94
C ARG A 331 -6.69 -10.84 3.25
N PRO A 332 -5.60 -10.23 3.78
CA PRO A 332 -4.84 -9.19 3.06
C PRO A 332 -4.17 -9.73 1.79
N GLN A 333 -3.76 -8.83 0.88
CA GLN A 333 -2.95 -9.20 -0.29
C GLN A 333 -1.47 -9.40 0.09
N GLY A 334 -0.70 -10.08 -0.78
CA GLY A 334 0.74 -10.23 -0.64
C GLY A 334 1.24 -11.13 0.51
N ILE A 335 2.39 -11.79 0.35
CA ILE A 335 2.94 -12.66 1.41
C ILE A 335 3.35 -11.86 2.65
N MET A 336 3.93 -10.67 2.46
CA MET A 336 4.50 -9.85 3.54
C MET A 336 3.43 -9.02 4.27
N GLU A 337 2.50 -8.41 3.53
CA GLU A 337 1.38 -7.66 4.10
C GLU A 337 0.47 -8.60 4.93
N ARG A 338 0.13 -9.80 4.42
CA ARG A 338 -0.58 -10.83 5.20
C ARG A 338 0.05 -11.08 6.57
N LYS A 339 1.34 -11.45 6.62
CA LYS A 339 2.00 -11.83 7.88
C LYS A 339 2.03 -10.70 8.91
N SER A 340 2.26 -9.46 8.46
CA SER A 340 2.29 -8.30 9.36
C SER A 340 0.91 -7.85 9.87
N MET A 341 -0.08 -7.80 8.98
CA MET A 341 -1.40 -7.25 9.29
C MET A 341 -2.22 -8.21 10.15
N TYR A 342 -2.10 -9.53 9.95
CA TYR A 342 -2.76 -10.51 10.83
C TYR A 342 -2.25 -10.46 12.26
N THR A 343 -0.93 -10.42 12.46
CA THR A 343 -0.38 -10.28 13.82
C THR A 343 -0.88 -8.98 14.46
N GLY A 344 -0.94 -7.89 13.69
CA GLY A 344 -1.51 -6.61 14.15
C GLY A 344 -2.99 -6.73 14.55
N ARG A 345 -3.80 -7.43 13.75
CA ARG A 345 -5.23 -7.64 14.01
C ARG A 345 -5.50 -8.52 15.21
N VAL A 346 -4.73 -9.58 15.41
CA VAL A 346 -4.79 -10.40 16.64
C VAL A 346 -4.57 -9.53 17.87
N HIS A 347 -3.53 -8.69 17.89
CA HIS A 347 -3.27 -7.80 19.02
C HIS A 347 -4.36 -6.73 19.19
N PHE A 348 -4.91 -6.22 18.09
CA PHE A 348 -6.04 -5.28 18.14
C PHE A 348 -7.25 -5.93 18.81
N LYS A 349 -7.61 -7.16 18.40
CA LYS A 349 -8.71 -7.94 18.95
C LYS A 349 -8.49 -8.25 20.43
N GLU A 350 -7.29 -8.70 20.82
CA GLU A 350 -6.94 -8.96 22.22
C GLU A 350 -7.10 -7.70 23.09
N LEU A 351 -6.65 -6.53 22.61
CA LEU A 351 -6.82 -5.26 23.31
C LEU A 351 -8.28 -4.81 23.38
N LEU A 352 -9.04 -5.01 22.30
CA LEU A 352 -10.45 -4.68 22.22
C LEU A 352 -11.29 -5.52 23.20
N GLU A 353 -11.05 -6.83 23.26
CA GLU A 353 -11.85 -7.78 24.05
C GLU A 353 -11.40 -7.87 25.53
N ALA A 354 -10.24 -7.27 25.87
CA ALA A 354 -9.66 -7.33 27.21
C ALA A 354 -10.61 -6.85 28.32
N GLY A 355 -10.75 -7.64 29.39
CA GLY A 355 -11.58 -7.28 30.54
C GLY A 355 -13.09 -7.42 30.30
N GLY A 356 -13.49 -8.42 29.50
CA GLY A 356 -14.87 -8.95 29.51
C GLY A 356 -15.87 -8.26 28.56
N VAL A 357 -15.41 -7.45 27.60
CA VAL A 357 -16.32 -6.75 26.66
C VAL A 357 -16.55 -7.50 25.34
N GLY A 358 -15.90 -8.65 25.14
CA GLY A 358 -15.92 -9.39 23.87
C GLY A 358 -17.29 -9.89 23.42
N GLY A 359 -18.28 -10.00 24.31
CA GLY A 359 -19.67 -10.33 23.93
C GLY A 359 -20.41 -9.18 23.24
N ARG A 360 -19.91 -7.94 23.36
CA ARG A 360 -20.53 -6.72 22.83
C ARG A 360 -19.77 -6.11 21.64
N ALA A 361 -18.66 -6.71 21.24
CA ALA A 361 -17.89 -6.31 20.08
C ALA A 361 -17.65 -7.52 19.16
N VAL A 362 -18.09 -7.42 17.91
CA VAL A 362 -17.89 -8.47 16.90
C VAL A 362 -17.00 -7.95 15.80
N MET A 363 -15.95 -8.71 15.49
CA MET A 363 -15.12 -8.51 14.31
C MET A 363 -15.41 -9.61 13.28
N ALA A 364 -15.87 -9.21 12.09
CA ALA A 364 -16.40 -10.07 11.04
C ALA A 364 -15.88 -9.69 9.65
N TYR A 365 -16.07 -10.57 8.68
CA TYR A 365 -15.89 -10.30 7.25
C TYR A 365 -17.15 -10.71 6.49
N PRO A 366 -17.51 -10.03 5.39
CA PRO A 366 -18.62 -10.45 4.56
C PRO A 366 -18.21 -11.54 3.59
N ALA A 367 -19.14 -12.42 3.27
CA ALA A 367 -18.99 -13.47 2.28
C ALA A 367 -20.25 -13.58 1.43
N SER A 368 -20.06 -13.89 0.16
CA SER A 368 -21.10 -14.10 -0.83
C SER A 368 -21.17 -15.59 -1.17
N SER A 369 -22.37 -16.17 -1.06
CA SER A 369 -22.65 -17.58 -1.29
C SER A 369 -23.57 -17.77 -2.49
N GLU A 370 -23.06 -18.42 -3.53
CA GLU A 370 -23.78 -18.65 -4.80
C GLU A 370 -23.33 -19.99 -5.42
N HIS A 371 -24.28 -20.76 -5.95
CA HIS A 371 -24.03 -22.07 -6.57
C HIS A 371 -23.25 -23.08 -5.72
N GLY A 372 -23.36 -23.00 -4.39
CA GLY A 372 -22.65 -23.88 -3.46
C GLY A 372 -21.20 -23.46 -3.18
N GLU A 373 -20.74 -22.34 -3.72
CA GLU A 373 -19.46 -21.71 -3.39
C GLU A 373 -19.67 -20.48 -2.50
N GLU A 374 -18.85 -20.35 -1.46
CA GLU A 374 -18.77 -19.14 -0.63
C GLU A 374 -17.44 -18.44 -0.91
N LYS A 375 -17.48 -17.17 -1.32
CA LYS A 375 -16.30 -16.32 -1.52
C LYS A 375 -16.35 -15.12 -0.60
N ALA A 376 -15.27 -14.89 0.15
CA ALA A 376 -15.13 -13.71 0.99
C ALA A 376 -15.14 -12.44 0.13
N ILE A 377 -15.93 -11.45 0.55
CA ILE A 377 -15.91 -10.11 -0.03
C ILE A 377 -14.74 -9.35 0.57
N ARG A 378 -13.89 -8.83 -0.30
CA ARG A 378 -12.71 -8.09 0.14
C ARG A 378 -13.10 -6.69 0.57
N ILE A 379 -13.05 -6.44 1.88
CA ILE A 379 -13.19 -5.10 2.45
C ILE A 379 -11.95 -4.25 2.17
N HIS A 380 -12.15 -3.17 1.42
CA HIS A 380 -11.21 -2.06 1.26
C HIS A 380 -11.79 -0.73 1.73
N SER A 381 -13.06 -0.67 2.14
CA SER A 381 -13.64 0.52 2.75
C SER A 381 -12.88 0.97 3.98
N LYS A 382 -12.99 2.27 4.27
CA LYS A 382 -12.59 2.87 5.54
C LYS A 382 -13.72 3.77 5.99
N LEU A 383 -14.59 3.25 6.85
CA LEU A 383 -15.79 3.93 7.33
C LEU A 383 -16.01 3.71 8.82
N MET A 384 -16.60 4.70 9.50
CA MET A 384 -17.06 4.58 10.88
C MET A 384 -18.36 5.35 11.07
N VAL A 385 -19.37 4.72 11.68
CA VAL A 385 -20.61 5.35 12.14
C VAL A 385 -20.70 5.22 13.66
N VAL A 386 -21.08 6.30 14.33
CA VAL A 386 -21.33 6.34 15.79
C VAL A 386 -22.70 6.91 16.06
N ASP A 387 -23.57 6.09 16.66
CA ASP A 387 -24.92 6.44 17.12
C ASP A 387 -25.79 7.17 16.09
N ASP A 388 -25.50 6.97 14.81
CA ASP A 388 -26.09 7.68 13.67
C ASP A 388 -25.91 9.21 13.71
N HIS A 389 -25.11 9.72 14.64
CA HIS A 389 -24.76 11.13 14.77
C HIS A 389 -23.52 11.50 13.97
N TYR A 390 -22.58 10.56 13.84
CA TYR A 390 -21.33 10.80 13.12
C TYR A 390 -21.11 9.71 12.08
N LEU A 391 -20.81 10.13 10.85
CA LEU A 391 -20.38 9.26 9.76
C LEU A 391 -19.03 9.74 9.25
N ARG A 392 -18.00 8.91 9.34
CA ARG A 392 -16.67 9.18 8.77
C ARG A 392 -16.38 8.23 7.63
N VAL A 393 -15.84 8.77 6.53
CA VAL A 393 -15.41 8.04 5.33
C VAL A 393 -14.14 8.68 4.79
N GLY A 394 -13.20 7.88 4.28
CA GLY A 394 -11.93 8.43 3.82
C GLY A 394 -10.96 7.38 3.31
N SER A 395 -9.70 7.77 3.16
CA SER A 395 -8.64 6.87 2.68
C SER A 395 -7.89 6.16 3.82
N SER A 396 -8.03 6.63 5.07
CA SER A 396 -7.19 6.17 6.19
C SER A 396 -7.59 4.79 6.75
N ASN A 397 -6.64 3.87 6.75
CA ASN A 397 -6.78 2.55 7.41
C ASN A 397 -6.57 2.67 8.93
N ILE A 398 -7.12 1.76 9.74
CA ILE A 398 -6.87 1.70 11.19
C ILE A 398 -5.54 0.97 11.44
N ASN A 399 -4.44 1.55 10.96
CA ASN A 399 -3.07 1.06 11.15
C ASN A 399 -2.14 2.19 11.58
N ARG A 400 -0.84 1.92 11.78
CA ARG A 400 0.09 2.97 12.24
C ARG A 400 0.42 3.95 11.13
N ARG A 401 0.63 3.45 9.92
CA ARG A 401 1.03 4.26 8.76
C ARG A 401 -0.01 5.31 8.38
N SER A 402 -1.29 4.96 8.23
CA SER A 402 -2.35 5.92 7.88
C SER A 402 -2.62 6.94 8.99
N MET A 403 -2.23 6.65 10.23
CA MET A 403 -2.41 7.57 11.37
C MET A 403 -1.27 8.57 11.53
N THR A 404 -0.11 8.36 10.88
CA THR A 404 1.11 9.15 11.17
C THR A 404 2.06 9.39 10.00
N LEU A 405 2.09 8.52 9.01
CA LEU A 405 3.15 8.47 7.99
C LEU A 405 2.62 8.66 6.57
N ASP A 406 1.62 7.90 6.17
CA ASP A 406 1.03 8.03 4.83
C ASP A 406 0.14 9.27 4.80
N THR A 407 0.06 9.93 3.66
CA THR A 407 -0.87 11.05 3.52
C THR A 407 -2.27 10.52 3.26
N GLU A 408 -3.24 10.97 4.05
CA GLU A 408 -4.62 10.50 4.01
C GLU A 408 -5.59 11.69 4.01
N CYS A 409 -6.84 11.47 3.59
CA CYS A 409 -7.91 12.46 3.63
C CYS A 409 -9.24 11.78 3.97
N ASP A 410 -9.90 12.32 4.99
CA ASP A 410 -11.17 11.82 5.51
C ASP A 410 -12.19 12.94 5.61
N LEU A 411 -13.46 12.60 5.39
CA LEU A 411 -14.61 13.42 5.68
C LEU A 411 -15.36 12.84 6.88
N MET A 412 -15.79 13.69 7.81
CA MET A 412 -16.75 13.33 8.85
C MET A 412 -17.97 14.24 8.75
N PHE A 413 -19.14 13.61 8.65
CA PHE A 413 -20.45 14.24 8.63
C PHE A 413 -21.07 14.15 10.03
N GLU A 414 -21.57 15.27 10.54
CA GLU A 414 -22.21 15.40 11.85
C GLU A 414 -23.69 15.74 11.67
N ALA A 415 -24.57 14.85 12.13
CA ALA A 415 -26.01 15.10 12.17
C ALA A 415 -26.32 16.23 13.16
N HIS A 416 -27.24 17.11 12.78
CA HIS A 416 -27.65 18.27 13.57
C HIS A 416 -29.16 18.31 13.82
N ASP A 417 -29.91 17.42 13.17
CA ASP A 417 -31.34 17.23 13.33
C ASP A 417 -31.72 15.75 13.14
N GLU A 418 -32.99 15.44 13.36
CA GLU A 418 -33.52 14.08 13.23
C GLU A 418 -33.43 13.57 11.78
N ALA A 419 -33.64 14.43 10.79
CA ALA A 419 -33.61 14.03 9.38
C ALA A 419 -32.21 13.58 8.95
N THR A 420 -31.17 14.33 9.33
CA THR A 420 -29.77 13.96 9.06
C THR A 420 -29.34 12.73 9.87
N GLN A 421 -29.82 12.56 11.09
CA GLN A 421 -29.58 11.34 11.88
C GLN A 421 -30.22 10.11 11.23
N GLN A 422 -31.49 10.21 10.81
CA GLN A 422 -32.19 9.12 10.10
C GLN A 422 -31.51 8.80 8.76
N ALA A 423 -31.00 9.80 8.05
CA ALA A 423 -30.25 9.57 6.82
C ALA A 423 -28.95 8.81 7.07
N ILE A 424 -28.18 9.14 8.11
CA ILE A 424 -26.97 8.39 8.50
C ILE A 424 -27.34 6.97 8.94
N ALA A 425 -28.41 6.80 9.72
CA ALA A 425 -28.91 5.48 10.12
C ALA A 425 -29.30 4.63 8.91
N GLY A 426 -29.98 5.23 7.93
CA GLY A 426 -30.35 4.59 6.67
C GLY A 426 -29.13 4.12 5.88
N MET A 427 -28.10 4.97 5.76
CA MET A 427 -26.83 4.57 5.12
C MET A 427 -26.14 3.40 5.85
N ARG A 428 -26.06 3.46 7.18
CA ARG A 428 -25.49 2.38 7.99
C ARG A 428 -26.27 1.08 7.81
N ASN A 429 -27.59 1.12 7.86
CA ASN A 429 -28.44 -0.06 7.70
C ASN A 429 -28.31 -0.63 6.29
N ASP A 430 -28.20 0.23 5.28
CA ASP A 430 -28.01 -0.17 3.90
C ASP A 430 -26.67 -0.89 3.66
N LEU A 431 -25.59 -0.46 4.33
CA LEU A 431 -24.30 -1.16 4.34
C LEU A 431 -24.38 -2.49 5.08
N ILE A 432 -24.99 -2.53 6.26
CA ILE A 432 -25.17 -3.78 7.01
C ILE A 432 -26.01 -4.77 6.22
N ARG A 433 -27.05 -4.31 5.51
CA ARG A 433 -27.86 -5.15 4.61
C ARG A 433 -27.01 -5.74 3.50
N GLU A 434 -26.13 -4.97 2.88
CA GLU A 434 -25.23 -5.51 1.85
C GLU A 434 -24.37 -6.66 2.36
N HIS A 435 -23.92 -6.61 3.62
CA HIS A 435 -23.08 -7.64 4.21
C HIS A 435 -23.83 -8.83 4.83
N THR A 436 -25.13 -8.68 5.13
CA THR A 436 -25.93 -9.68 5.87
C THR A 436 -27.15 -10.20 5.11
N GLY A 437 -27.58 -9.47 4.08
CA GLY A 437 -28.87 -9.60 3.40
C GLY A 437 -30.10 -9.43 4.29
N ARG A 438 -29.96 -8.85 5.48
CA ARG A 438 -31.10 -8.52 6.36
C ARG A 438 -31.87 -7.32 5.82
N GLU A 439 -33.17 -7.31 6.06
CA GLU A 439 -34.01 -6.16 5.74
C GLU A 439 -33.69 -4.95 6.62
N LEU A 440 -33.89 -3.73 6.08
CA LEU A 440 -33.50 -2.48 6.75
C LEU A 440 -34.21 -2.30 8.11
N ASP A 441 -35.49 -2.67 8.19
CA ASP A 441 -36.29 -2.55 9.41
C ASP A 441 -35.82 -3.51 10.51
N ASP A 442 -35.42 -4.74 10.14
CA ASP A 442 -34.84 -5.73 11.07
C ASP A 442 -33.50 -5.21 11.63
N ILE A 443 -32.63 -4.67 10.77
CA ILE A 443 -31.37 -4.08 11.20
C ILE A 443 -31.61 -2.92 12.18
N GLN A 444 -32.55 -2.02 11.85
CA GLN A 444 -32.89 -0.90 12.71
C GLN A 444 -33.43 -1.39 14.06
N GLN A 445 -34.28 -2.41 14.07
CA GLN A 445 -34.84 -3.01 15.28
C GLN A 445 -33.78 -3.69 16.15
N LEU A 446 -32.84 -4.45 15.56
CA LEU A 446 -31.73 -5.07 16.30
C LEU A 446 -30.83 -4.02 16.98
N ILE A 447 -30.63 -2.88 16.32
CA ILE A 447 -29.85 -1.78 16.87
C ILE A 447 -30.65 -1.06 17.96
N SER A 448 -31.91 -0.67 17.72
CA SER A 448 -32.70 0.08 18.71
C SER A 448 -33.07 -0.74 19.96
N SER A 449 -33.30 -2.04 19.81
CA SER A 449 -33.72 -2.93 20.92
C SER A 449 -32.60 -3.32 21.88
N GLY A 450 -31.34 -3.01 21.56
CA GLY A 450 -30.22 -3.46 22.38
C GLY A 450 -29.83 -4.93 22.15
N ALA A 451 -30.30 -5.57 21.07
CA ALA A 451 -30.01 -6.97 20.76
C ALA A 451 -28.49 -7.29 20.70
N SER A 452 -28.13 -8.55 20.86
CA SER A 452 -26.74 -8.98 20.76
C SER A 452 -26.17 -8.64 19.38
N VAL A 453 -24.99 -8.02 19.33
CA VAL A 453 -24.30 -7.76 18.06
C VAL A 453 -23.93 -9.06 17.33
N GLN A 454 -23.93 -10.20 18.02
CA GLN A 454 -23.70 -11.51 17.40
C GLN A 454 -24.85 -11.94 16.48
N THR A 455 -26.06 -11.40 16.65
CA THR A 455 -27.22 -11.72 15.79
C THR A 455 -26.96 -11.36 14.33
N PHE A 456 -26.08 -10.38 14.05
CA PHE A 456 -25.65 -10.05 12.69
C PHE A 456 -24.85 -11.17 12.00
N LEU A 457 -24.37 -12.18 12.73
CA LEU A 457 -23.66 -13.35 12.17
C LEU A 457 -24.61 -14.49 11.76
N GLU A 458 -25.90 -14.38 12.09
CA GLU A 458 -26.88 -15.40 11.72
C GLU A 458 -27.25 -15.26 10.23
N ASP A 459 -27.26 -16.39 9.52
CA ASP A 459 -27.54 -16.44 8.10
C ASP A 459 -29.04 -16.24 7.81
N ILE A 460 -29.31 -15.40 6.82
CA ILE A 460 -30.66 -15.19 6.29
C ILE A 460 -30.90 -16.18 5.15
N PRO A 461 -31.92 -17.07 5.24
CA PRO A 461 -32.07 -18.21 4.31
C PRO A 461 -32.17 -17.86 2.82
N HIS A 462 -32.68 -16.67 2.49
CA HIS A 462 -32.82 -16.21 1.10
C HIS A 462 -31.69 -15.26 0.68
N SER A 463 -30.78 -14.94 1.59
CA SER A 463 -29.65 -14.06 1.32
C SER A 463 -28.50 -14.85 0.72
N ARG A 464 -27.81 -14.22 -0.23
CA ARG A 464 -26.47 -14.59 -0.70
C ARG A 464 -25.38 -14.09 0.24
N GLN A 465 -25.64 -12.98 0.91
CA GLN A 465 -24.65 -12.24 1.68
C GLN A 465 -24.73 -12.61 3.15
N HIS A 466 -23.57 -12.91 3.72
CA HIS A 466 -23.45 -13.39 5.08
C HIS A 466 -22.25 -12.77 5.77
N LEU A 467 -22.37 -12.53 7.08
CA LEU A 467 -21.22 -12.19 7.91
C LEU A 467 -20.63 -13.46 8.53
N ARG A 468 -19.31 -13.55 8.48
CA ARG A 468 -18.52 -14.61 9.11
C ARG A 468 -17.60 -14.01 10.15
N ARG A 469 -17.42 -14.71 11.27
CA ARG A 469 -16.52 -14.23 12.33
C ARG A 469 -15.07 -14.38 11.87
N ILE A 470 -14.27 -13.33 12.08
CA ILE A 470 -12.82 -13.40 11.79
C ILE A 470 -12.15 -14.36 12.77
N ASN A 471 -11.45 -15.36 12.22
CA ASN A 471 -10.62 -16.31 12.96
C ASN A 471 -9.16 -16.25 12.52
N ASP A 472 -8.34 -15.55 13.31
CA ASP A 472 -6.90 -15.40 13.07
C ASP A 472 -6.04 -16.29 13.99
N GLU A 473 -6.60 -17.30 14.67
CA GLU A 473 -5.87 -18.10 15.67
C GLU A 473 -4.61 -18.76 15.10
N ALA A 474 -4.67 -19.19 13.84
CA ALA A 474 -3.54 -19.77 13.11
C ALA A 474 -2.30 -18.84 13.07
N TYR A 475 -2.49 -17.52 13.20
CA TYR A 475 -1.42 -16.52 13.10
C TYR A 475 -0.89 -16.03 14.46
N ARG A 476 -1.44 -16.54 15.57
CA ARG A 476 -1.08 -16.12 16.94
C ARG A 476 0.37 -16.45 17.32
N HIS A 477 0.93 -17.53 16.76
CA HIS A 477 2.22 -18.10 17.18
C HIS A 477 3.37 -17.93 16.17
N GLU A 478 3.19 -17.14 15.10
CA GLU A 478 4.26 -16.91 14.12
C GLU A 478 5.38 -16.02 14.70
N ARG A 479 6.54 -16.65 14.99
CA ARG A 479 7.72 -16.00 15.62
C ARG A 479 8.47 -14.98 14.72
N PHE A 480 8.18 -14.92 13.43
CA PHE A 480 8.89 -14.05 12.46
C PHE A 480 8.28 -12.62 12.30
N SER A 481 7.35 -12.22 13.17
CA SER A 481 6.47 -11.08 12.91
C SER A 481 7.05 -9.67 13.18
N ARG A 482 8.00 -9.48 14.09
CA ARG A 482 8.38 -8.11 14.55
C ARG A 482 9.05 -7.24 13.49
N ILE A 483 10.00 -7.79 12.71
CA ILE A 483 10.72 -7.04 11.67
C ILE A 483 9.82 -6.79 10.45
N ALA A 484 9.05 -7.81 10.04
CA ALA A 484 8.08 -7.69 8.95
C ALA A 484 6.98 -6.65 9.27
N THR A 485 6.49 -6.63 10.52
CA THR A 485 5.51 -5.62 10.98
C THR A 485 6.09 -4.21 10.95
N TRP A 486 7.35 -4.02 11.33
CA TRP A 486 7.99 -2.70 11.28
C TRP A 486 8.17 -2.18 9.84
N LEU A 487 8.45 -3.07 8.88
CA LEU A 487 8.58 -2.71 7.47
C LEU A 487 7.23 -2.47 6.78
N ALA A 488 6.20 -3.23 7.14
CA ALA A 488 4.88 -3.17 6.50
C ALA A 488 3.92 -2.14 7.13
N ASP A 489 4.05 -1.84 8.43
CA ASP A 489 3.25 -0.83 9.16
C ASP A 489 4.13 0.15 9.97
N PRO A 490 5.02 0.91 9.30
CA PRO A 490 5.86 1.89 9.99
C PRO A 490 5.05 3.10 10.47
N ALA A 491 5.23 3.49 11.74
CA ALA A 491 4.67 4.73 12.31
C ALA A 491 5.53 5.99 12.03
N HIS A 492 6.74 5.77 11.53
CA HIS A 492 7.73 6.82 11.29
C HIS A 492 8.48 6.51 10.00
N PRO A 493 9.05 7.54 9.35
CA PRO A 493 9.92 7.33 8.20
C PRO A 493 11.01 6.29 8.49
N LEU A 494 11.31 5.45 7.50
CA LEU A 494 12.34 4.41 7.64
C LEU A 494 13.76 5.01 7.77
N LEU A 495 13.94 6.30 7.49
CA LEU A 495 15.18 7.07 7.68
C LEU A 495 14.92 8.38 8.46
N PRO A 496 15.88 8.86 9.30
CA PRO A 496 15.72 10.08 10.10
C PRO A 496 15.47 11.39 9.30
N ARG A 497 14.71 12.32 9.89
CA ARG A 497 14.33 13.67 9.37
C ARG A 497 15.51 14.52 8.84
N LEU A 498 16.71 14.35 9.38
CA LEU A 498 17.91 15.10 8.98
C LEU A 498 18.39 14.73 7.56
N ILE A 499 18.02 13.54 7.08
CA ILE A 499 18.44 13.02 5.76
C ILE A 499 17.44 13.44 4.66
N THR A 500 16.20 13.77 5.02
CA THR A 500 15.12 14.08 4.07
C THR A 500 14.88 15.58 3.84
N SER A 501 15.52 16.47 4.60
CA SER A 501 15.15 17.90 4.69
C SER A 501 16.12 18.92 4.07
N ARG A 502 17.23 18.52 3.44
CA ARG A 502 18.16 19.47 2.79
C ARG A 502 18.27 19.26 1.29
N GLY A 503 17.54 20.09 0.55
CA GLY A 503 17.78 20.29 -0.88
C GLY A 503 16.70 21.12 -1.55
N GLN A 504 16.98 22.41 -1.78
CA GLN A 504 16.20 23.29 -2.63
C GLN A 504 15.96 22.68 -4.03
N ARG A 505 14.81 23.00 -4.61
CA ARG A 505 14.42 22.72 -6.00
C ARG A 505 15.54 23.14 -6.97
N LYS A 506 16.14 22.16 -7.63
CA LYS A 506 16.48 22.28 -9.05
C LYS A 506 15.85 21.09 -9.76
N GLN A 507 14.94 21.39 -10.67
CA GLN A 507 14.28 20.43 -11.55
C GLN A 507 15.35 20.01 -12.57
N PHE A 508 16.11 18.97 -12.25
CA PHE A 508 17.15 18.48 -13.14
C PHE A 508 16.50 17.63 -14.23
N ARG A 509 16.35 18.20 -15.42
CA ARG A 509 16.27 17.44 -16.68
C ARG A 509 17.64 16.80 -16.90
N ALA A 510 17.90 15.65 -16.28
CA ALA A 510 19.04 14.83 -16.67
C ALA A 510 18.67 14.15 -17.99
N SER A 511 19.34 14.52 -19.08
CA SER A 511 19.24 13.78 -20.34
C SER A 511 19.68 12.34 -20.09
N ILE A 512 18.86 11.35 -20.48
CA ILE A 512 19.24 9.93 -20.38
C ILE A 512 20.45 9.74 -21.29
N PRO A 513 21.64 9.41 -20.76
CA PRO A 513 22.82 9.26 -21.58
C PRO A 513 22.62 8.07 -22.54
N PRO A 514 23.04 8.16 -23.81
CA PRO A 514 22.82 7.11 -24.81
C PRO A 514 23.44 5.77 -24.39
N LYS A 515 24.53 5.80 -23.60
CA LYS A 515 25.15 4.60 -23.01
C LYS A 515 24.21 3.84 -22.06
N LEU A 516 23.37 4.56 -21.30
CA LEU A 516 22.38 3.95 -20.41
C LEU A 516 21.25 3.31 -21.23
N VAL A 517 20.80 3.96 -22.30
CA VAL A 517 19.80 3.40 -23.22
C VAL A 517 20.32 2.09 -23.85
N ILE A 518 21.56 2.10 -24.35
CA ILE A 518 22.19 0.90 -24.94
C ILE A 518 22.32 -0.22 -23.89
N ALA A 519 22.74 0.10 -22.66
CA ALA A 519 22.85 -0.89 -21.59
C ALA A 519 21.48 -1.51 -21.22
N VAL A 520 20.44 -0.69 -21.14
CA VAL A 520 19.07 -1.17 -20.88
C VAL A 520 18.56 -2.03 -22.03
N LEU A 521 18.78 -1.61 -23.29
CA LEU A 521 18.41 -2.39 -24.48
C LEU A 521 19.16 -3.73 -24.54
N ALA A 522 20.44 -3.76 -24.16
CA ALA A 522 21.22 -4.99 -24.09
C ALA A 522 20.68 -5.96 -23.03
N ILE A 523 20.29 -5.45 -21.84
CA ILE A 523 19.65 -6.25 -20.79
C ILE A 523 18.30 -6.79 -21.28
N ILE A 524 17.48 -5.95 -21.93
CA ILE A 524 16.20 -6.37 -22.51
C ILE A 524 16.41 -7.45 -23.57
N ALA A 525 17.39 -7.28 -24.47
CA ALA A 525 17.72 -8.26 -25.49
C ALA A 525 18.18 -9.59 -24.87
N LEU A 526 18.97 -9.55 -23.79
CA LEU A 526 19.43 -10.75 -23.09
C LEU A 526 18.29 -11.48 -22.37
N VAL A 527 17.36 -10.74 -21.77
CA VAL A 527 16.13 -11.30 -21.17
C VAL A 527 15.21 -11.88 -22.23
N LEU A 528 15.05 -11.21 -23.37
CA LEU A 528 14.28 -11.73 -24.51
C LEU A 528 14.93 -13.00 -25.08
N ALA A 529 16.26 -13.01 -25.25
CA ALA A 529 16.98 -14.20 -25.68
C ALA A 529 16.78 -15.35 -24.68
N TRP A 530 16.90 -15.11 -23.37
CA TRP A 530 16.65 -16.12 -22.34
C TRP A 530 15.24 -16.71 -22.38
N LYS A 531 14.24 -15.89 -22.74
CA LYS A 531 12.83 -16.31 -22.77
C LYS A 531 12.38 -16.95 -24.09
N VAL A 532 12.91 -16.47 -25.21
CA VAL A 532 12.47 -16.87 -26.56
C VAL A 532 13.31 -18.00 -27.12
N THR A 533 14.56 -18.12 -26.66
CA THR A 533 15.45 -19.22 -27.08
C THR A 533 15.50 -20.31 -26.00
N PRO A 534 15.97 -21.53 -26.33
CA PRO A 534 16.12 -22.62 -25.37
C PRO A 534 17.20 -22.39 -24.29
N LEU A 535 17.80 -21.19 -24.20
CA LEU A 535 18.86 -20.88 -23.24
C LEU A 535 18.49 -21.23 -21.80
N SER A 536 17.23 -21.02 -21.39
CA SER A 536 16.75 -21.38 -20.06
C SER A 536 16.71 -22.89 -19.79
N GLU A 537 16.54 -23.71 -20.84
CA GLU A 537 16.49 -25.18 -20.73
C GLU A 537 17.88 -25.78 -20.53
N TYR A 538 18.94 -25.10 -20.98
CA TYR A 538 20.32 -25.49 -20.71
C TYR A 538 20.81 -25.05 -19.32
N ALA A 539 20.06 -24.16 -18.66
CA ALA A 539 20.41 -23.58 -17.37
C ALA A 539 19.73 -24.28 -16.17
N THR A 540 19.39 -25.57 -16.31
CA THR A 540 18.81 -26.36 -15.23
C THR A 540 19.86 -27.25 -14.55
N PRO A 541 19.69 -27.61 -13.26
CA PRO A 541 20.62 -28.50 -12.56
C PRO A 541 20.86 -29.82 -13.30
N GLU A 542 19.84 -30.37 -13.97
CA GLU A 542 19.89 -31.67 -14.66
C GLU A 542 20.78 -31.63 -15.91
N LYS A 543 21.00 -30.46 -16.51
CA LYS A 543 21.90 -30.27 -17.67
C LYS A 543 23.27 -29.74 -17.25
N ILE A 544 23.32 -28.88 -16.25
CA ILE A 544 24.56 -28.27 -15.74
C ILE A 544 25.39 -29.28 -14.95
N VAL A 545 24.77 -30.07 -14.06
CA VAL A 545 25.49 -31.00 -13.17
C VAL A 545 26.27 -32.05 -13.97
N PRO A 546 25.70 -32.75 -14.99
CA PRO A 546 26.46 -33.71 -15.78
C PRO A 546 27.57 -33.07 -16.62
N LEU A 547 27.39 -31.83 -17.08
CA LEU A 547 28.44 -31.08 -17.79
C LEU A 547 29.60 -30.75 -16.84
N LEU A 548 29.31 -30.31 -15.63
CA LEU A 548 30.31 -30.03 -14.61
C LEU A 548 31.00 -31.31 -14.12
N GLU A 549 30.29 -32.43 -13.98
CA GLU A 549 30.88 -33.75 -13.67
C GLU A 549 31.87 -34.22 -14.73
N LYS A 550 31.60 -33.98 -16.02
CA LYS A 550 32.53 -34.29 -17.12
C LYS A 550 33.84 -33.49 -17.04
N VAL A 551 33.76 -32.26 -16.52
CA VAL A 551 34.92 -31.35 -16.43
C VAL A 551 35.60 -31.47 -15.06
N LYS A 552 34.91 -31.99 -14.02
CA LYS A 552 35.35 -32.06 -12.62
C LYS A 552 36.72 -32.71 -12.41
N ASN A 553 37.09 -33.70 -13.24
CA ASN A 553 38.38 -34.41 -13.15
C ASN A 553 39.41 -33.90 -14.18
N THR A 554 39.18 -32.73 -14.77
CA THR A 554 40.08 -32.15 -15.78
C THR A 554 40.70 -30.85 -15.24
N ALA A 555 41.85 -30.45 -15.81
CA ALA A 555 42.48 -29.16 -15.50
C ALA A 555 41.58 -27.94 -15.79
N TRP A 556 40.49 -28.13 -16.54
CA TRP A 556 39.52 -27.09 -16.87
C TRP A 556 38.43 -26.90 -15.80
N ALA A 557 38.33 -27.76 -14.79
CA ALA A 557 37.28 -27.69 -13.76
C ALA A 557 37.25 -26.32 -13.08
N PHE A 558 38.40 -25.88 -12.59
CA PHE A 558 38.53 -24.63 -11.86
C PHE A 558 38.32 -23.39 -12.76
N PRO A 559 38.96 -23.26 -13.94
CA PRO A 559 38.68 -22.17 -14.88
C PRO A 559 37.22 -22.11 -15.35
N ALA A 560 36.60 -23.25 -15.64
CA ALA A 560 35.21 -23.31 -16.10
C ALA A 560 34.25 -22.91 -14.98
N GLY A 561 34.46 -23.39 -13.75
CA GLY A 561 33.69 -22.99 -12.58
C GLY A 561 33.80 -21.49 -12.30
N MET A 562 35.01 -20.93 -12.41
CA MET A 562 35.27 -19.50 -12.28
C MET A 562 34.53 -18.68 -13.35
N ALA A 563 34.62 -19.09 -14.61
CA ALA A 563 33.95 -18.42 -15.72
C ALA A 563 32.43 -18.45 -15.54
N ALA A 564 31.85 -19.61 -15.21
CA ALA A 564 30.42 -19.74 -14.94
C ALA A 564 29.96 -18.85 -13.78
N TYR A 565 30.76 -18.75 -12.71
CA TYR A 565 30.48 -17.87 -11.57
C TYR A 565 30.43 -16.39 -11.97
N ILE A 566 31.43 -15.94 -12.74
CA ILE A 566 31.52 -14.57 -13.23
C ILE A 566 30.34 -14.26 -14.15
N VAL A 567 30.07 -15.11 -15.15
CA VAL A 567 28.96 -14.91 -16.09
C VAL A 567 27.63 -14.88 -15.35
N GLY A 568 27.35 -15.86 -14.48
CA GLY A 568 26.11 -15.95 -13.74
C GLY A 568 25.83 -14.69 -12.91
N THR A 569 26.82 -14.20 -12.18
CA THR A 569 26.66 -12.97 -11.41
C THR A 569 26.43 -11.74 -12.31
N LEU A 570 27.14 -11.61 -13.43
CA LEU A 570 26.98 -10.48 -14.36
C LEU A 570 25.60 -10.42 -15.03
N ILE A 571 24.96 -11.57 -15.27
CA ILE A 571 23.58 -11.64 -15.82
C ILE A 571 22.49 -11.53 -14.73
N PHE A 572 22.83 -10.96 -13.57
CA PHE A 572 21.95 -10.75 -12.43
C PHE A 572 21.43 -12.04 -11.77
N PHE A 573 22.07 -13.19 -12.02
CA PHE A 573 21.73 -14.42 -11.31
C PHE A 573 22.07 -14.30 -9.82
N PRO A 574 21.23 -14.81 -8.90
CA PRO A 574 21.44 -14.62 -7.47
C PRO A 574 22.79 -15.17 -6.99
N HIS A 575 23.61 -14.30 -6.41
CA HIS A 575 24.95 -14.62 -5.90
C HIS A 575 24.95 -15.78 -4.88
N MET A 576 23.93 -15.86 -4.03
CA MET A 576 23.80 -16.94 -3.05
C MET A 576 23.62 -18.30 -3.72
N ILE A 577 22.89 -18.36 -4.83
CA ILE A 577 22.68 -19.60 -5.59
C ILE A 577 23.98 -19.99 -6.28
N MET A 578 24.70 -19.04 -6.89
CA MET A 578 26.01 -19.32 -7.50
C MET A 578 27.00 -19.90 -6.49
N THR A 579 27.03 -19.34 -5.29
CA THR A 579 27.88 -19.81 -4.19
C THR A 579 27.47 -21.23 -3.77
N ALA A 580 26.17 -21.50 -3.59
CA ALA A 580 25.68 -22.83 -3.26
C ALA A 580 26.01 -23.87 -4.36
N THR A 581 25.83 -23.52 -5.64
CA THR A 581 26.15 -24.41 -6.77
C THR A 581 27.61 -24.80 -6.77
N VAL A 582 28.52 -23.84 -6.58
CA VAL A 582 29.96 -24.12 -6.55
C VAL A 582 30.34 -24.99 -5.33
N VAL A 583 29.71 -24.77 -4.18
CA VAL A 583 29.92 -25.60 -2.96
C VAL A 583 29.46 -27.05 -3.15
N ILE A 584 28.40 -27.27 -3.92
CA ILE A 584 27.89 -28.62 -4.23
C ILE A 584 28.86 -29.36 -5.18
N VAL A 585 29.42 -28.64 -6.15
CA VAL A 585 30.16 -29.25 -7.26
C VAL A 585 31.64 -29.46 -6.94
N PHE A 586 32.28 -28.49 -6.27
CA PHE A 586 33.74 -28.43 -6.09
C PHE A 586 34.19 -28.78 -4.66
N PRO A 587 35.42 -29.29 -4.49
CA PRO A 587 36.07 -29.43 -3.18
C PRO A 587 36.11 -28.11 -2.39
N PRO A 588 36.24 -28.14 -1.05
CA PRO A 588 36.06 -26.94 -0.20
C PRO A 588 36.95 -25.77 -0.58
N LEU A 589 38.24 -26.05 -0.76
CA LEU A 589 39.21 -25.02 -1.09
C LEU A 589 38.93 -24.42 -2.46
N GLU A 590 38.65 -25.26 -3.45
CA GLU A 590 38.31 -24.81 -4.80
C GLU A 590 37.00 -24.03 -4.82
N ALA A 591 35.97 -24.49 -4.11
CA ALA A 591 34.69 -23.83 -4.03
C ALA A 591 34.81 -22.44 -3.39
N PHE A 592 35.59 -22.34 -2.31
CA PHE A 592 35.91 -21.06 -1.67
C PHE A 592 36.65 -20.13 -2.61
N LEU A 593 37.69 -20.63 -3.30
CA LEU A 593 38.50 -19.83 -4.22
C LEU A 593 37.67 -19.36 -5.44
N ILE A 594 36.85 -20.24 -6.03
CA ILE A 594 35.95 -19.90 -7.14
C ILE A 594 34.95 -18.83 -6.70
N ALA A 595 34.31 -18.99 -5.54
CA ALA A 595 33.32 -18.03 -5.05
C ALA A 595 33.97 -16.67 -4.72
N MET A 596 35.13 -16.65 -4.06
CA MET A 596 35.84 -15.42 -3.70
C MET A 596 36.39 -14.70 -4.94
N LEU A 597 37.19 -15.38 -5.76
CA LEU A 597 37.80 -14.76 -6.93
C LEU A 597 36.75 -14.40 -7.98
N GLY A 598 35.75 -15.25 -8.20
CA GLY A 598 34.65 -14.99 -9.12
C GLY A 598 33.84 -13.76 -8.71
N SER A 599 33.57 -13.60 -7.41
CA SER A 599 32.91 -12.41 -6.87
C SER A 599 33.76 -11.15 -7.06
N LEU A 600 35.07 -11.22 -6.75
CA LEU A 600 35.97 -10.09 -6.91
C LEU A 600 36.10 -9.66 -8.38
N VAL A 601 36.25 -10.61 -9.31
CA VAL A 601 36.33 -10.32 -10.75
C VAL A 601 34.99 -9.75 -11.27
N SER A 602 33.86 -10.32 -10.83
CA SER A 602 32.54 -9.77 -11.16
C SER A 602 32.35 -8.34 -10.61
N CYS A 603 32.86 -8.07 -9.41
CA CYS A 603 32.88 -6.72 -8.83
C CYS A 603 33.72 -5.75 -9.67
N ILE A 604 34.89 -6.17 -10.15
CA ILE A 604 35.74 -5.36 -11.03
C ILE A 604 34.98 -5.01 -12.31
N ILE A 605 34.41 -6.01 -12.98
CA ILE A 605 33.70 -5.82 -14.25
C ILE A 605 32.49 -4.90 -14.04
N GLY A 606 31.65 -5.16 -13.04
CA GLY A 606 30.49 -4.33 -12.74
C GLY A 606 30.86 -2.89 -12.34
N PHE A 607 31.95 -2.71 -11.58
CA PHE A 607 32.43 -1.38 -11.20
C PHE A 607 32.89 -0.57 -12.41
N PHE A 608 33.72 -1.15 -13.29
CA PHE A 608 34.20 -0.42 -14.46
C PHE A 608 33.09 -0.19 -15.50
N ALA A 609 32.14 -1.13 -15.64
CA ALA A 609 30.94 -0.90 -16.44
C ALA A 609 30.12 0.29 -15.88
N GLY A 610 29.91 0.34 -14.57
CA GLY A 610 29.26 1.48 -13.90
C GLY A 610 30.03 2.78 -14.11
N LYS A 611 31.36 2.75 -14.00
CA LYS A 611 32.22 3.92 -14.22
C LYS A 611 32.11 4.45 -15.65
N GLN A 612 31.95 3.58 -16.65
CA GLN A 612 31.73 3.98 -18.04
C GLN A 612 30.34 4.59 -18.30
N LEU A 613 29.32 4.15 -17.53
CA LEU A 613 27.99 4.75 -17.56
C LEU A 613 27.99 6.16 -16.93
N GLY A 614 28.87 6.39 -15.97
CA GLY A 614 29.07 7.70 -15.36
C GLY A 614 27.97 8.11 -14.38
N GLU A 615 28.24 9.17 -13.60
CA GLU A 615 27.35 9.62 -12.52
C GLU A 615 25.99 10.10 -13.04
N ASP A 616 25.94 10.63 -14.27
CA ASP A 616 24.70 11.11 -14.89
C ASP A 616 23.72 9.97 -15.20
N SER A 617 24.20 8.76 -15.49
CA SER A 617 23.35 7.57 -15.64
C SER A 617 22.69 7.18 -14.32
N LEU A 618 23.44 7.24 -13.21
CA LEU A 618 22.91 6.96 -11.88
C LEU A 618 21.88 8.03 -11.47
N ARG A 619 22.14 9.30 -11.79
CA ARG A 619 21.21 10.42 -11.56
C ARG A 619 19.94 10.27 -12.40
N ALA A 620 20.03 9.76 -13.63
CA ALA A 620 18.87 9.48 -14.47
C ALA A 620 18.03 8.29 -13.95
N LEU A 621 18.68 7.21 -13.46
CA LEU A 621 18.02 6.02 -12.93
C LEU A 621 17.40 6.21 -11.53
N THR A 622 18.11 6.93 -10.65
CA THR A 622 17.78 6.99 -9.21
C THR A 622 17.40 8.38 -8.74
N GLY A 623 17.44 9.39 -9.61
CA GLY A 623 17.09 10.77 -9.28
C GLY A 623 17.89 11.29 -8.09
N ARG A 624 17.19 11.71 -7.03
CA ARG A 624 17.78 12.28 -5.81
C ARG A 624 18.40 11.23 -4.87
N TYR A 625 18.17 9.93 -5.09
CA TYR A 625 18.66 8.85 -4.22
C TYR A 625 20.14 8.51 -4.41
N ALA A 626 20.75 8.90 -5.54
CA ALA A 626 22.19 8.76 -5.79
C ALA A 626 23.05 9.36 -4.66
N LYS A 627 22.60 10.48 -4.08
CA LYS A 627 23.30 11.16 -2.96
C LYS A 627 23.28 10.36 -1.66
N ASN A 628 22.29 9.49 -1.46
CA ASN A 628 22.14 8.72 -0.22
C ASN A 628 23.03 7.47 -0.21
N ILE A 629 23.20 6.82 -1.37
CA ILE A 629 24.17 5.72 -1.53
C ILE A 629 25.60 6.29 -1.50
N ALA A 630 25.82 7.48 -2.09
CA ALA A 630 27.06 8.23 -1.96
C ALA A 630 27.44 8.52 -0.52
N HIS A 631 26.48 8.76 0.37
CA HIS A 631 26.76 8.95 1.79
C HIS A 631 27.40 7.73 2.47
N TYR A 632 26.94 6.51 2.18
CA TYR A 632 27.54 5.28 2.72
C TYR A 632 28.94 5.03 2.17
N ALA A 633 29.17 5.38 0.90
CA ALA A 633 30.47 5.25 0.25
C ALA A 633 31.49 6.32 0.70
N ASP A 634 31.05 7.56 0.92
CA ASP A 634 31.91 8.69 1.30
C ASP A 634 32.16 8.78 2.80
N LYS A 635 31.13 8.69 3.66
CA LYS A 635 31.30 8.80 5.12
C LYS A 635 31.68 7.48 5.79
N GLY A 636 31.31 6.34 5.22
CA GLY A 636 31.60 5.02 5.78
C GLY A 636 33.00 4.50 5.50
N GLY A 637 33.71 5.10 4.54
CA GLY A 637 35.02 4.62 4.13
C GLY A 637 35.01 3.12 3.84
N LEU A 638 36.05 2.42 4.29
CA LEU A 638 36.15 0.96 4.13
C LEU A 638 35.07 0.20 4.93
N VAL A 639 34.77 0.65 6.16
CA VAL A 639 33.86 -0.06 7.08
C VAL A 639 32.42 -0.04 6.57
N GLY A 640 31.93 1.11 6.11
CA GLY A 640 30.57 1.23 5.56
C GLY A 640 30.38 0.39 4.29
N LEU A 641 31.40 0.34 3.42
CA LEU A 641 31.37 -0.51 2.23
C LEU A 641 31.40 -2.00 2.59
N THR A 642 32.16 -2.41 3.61
CA THR A 642 32.17 -3.80 4.09
C THR A 642 30.80 -4.19 4.65
N LEU A 643 30.17 -3.31 5.44
CA LEU A 643 28.81 -3.54 5.97
C LEU A 643 27.77 -3.64 4.86
N LEU A 644 27.88 -2.82 3.81
CA LEU A 644 27.02 -2.89 2.62
C LEU A 644 27.13 -4.24 1.90
N ARG A 645 28.28 -4.93 2.00
CA ARG A 645 28.50 -6.27 1.42
C ARG A 645 27.97 -7.41 2.28
N LEU A 646 27.89 -7.20 3.59
CA LEU A 646 27.36 -8.18 4.55
C LEU A 646 25.82 -8.19 4.58
N VAL A 647 25.17 -7.08 4.24
CA VAL A 647 23.70 -6.96 4.24
C VAL A 647 23.17 -7.01 2.80
N PRO A 648 22.30 -7.98 2.45
CA PRO A 648 21.72 -8.08 1.11
C PRO A 648 20.61 -7.04 0.92
N ILE A 649 21.00 -5.81 0.58
CA ILE A 649 20.05 -4.70 0.33
C ILE A 649 19.55 -4.70 -1.13
N ALA A 650 20.39 -5.15 -2.06
CA ALA A 650 20.10 -5.18 -3.50
C ALA A 650 20.91 -6.30 -4.19
N PRO A 651 20.56 -6.70 -5.43
CA PRO A 651 21.34 -7.66 -6.19
C PRO A 651 22.82 -7.23 -6.33
N TYR A 652 23.74 -8.18 -6.19
CA TYR A 652 25.19 -7.95 -6.14
C TYR A 652 25.70 -7.05 -7.27
N THR A 653 25.26 -7.33 -8.50
CA THR A 653 25.66 -6.64 -9.72
C THR A 653 25.13 -5.21 -9.79
N VAL A 654 23.92 -4.96 -9.29
CA VAL A 654 23.34 -3.61 -9.19
C VAL A 654 24.20 -2.74 -8.27
N VAL A 655 24.63 -3.28 -7.13
CA VAL A 655 25.50 -2.56 -6.19
C VAL A 655 26.85 -2.23 -6.84
N ASN A 656 27.45 -3.18 -7.59
CA ASN A 656 28.73 -2.95 -8.27
C ASN A 656 28.64 -1.83 -9.32
N LEU A 657 27.60 -1.85 -10.15
CA LEU A 657 27.32 -0.82 -11.15
C LEU A 657 27.10 0.55 -10.49
N ALA A 658 26.32 0.60 -9.40
CA ALA A 658 26.05 1.83 -8.66
C ALA A 658 27.33 2.44 -8.08
N LEU A 659 28.15 1.65 -7.39
CA LEU A 659 29.42 2.11 -6.81
C LEU A 659 30.42 2.55 -7.91
N GLY A 660 30.35 1.92 -9.09
CA GLY A 660 31.09 2.32 -10.29
C GLY A 660 30.67 3.69 -10.82
N MET A 661 29.37 3.90 -11.00
CA MET A 661 28.81 5.19 -11.44
C MET A 661 29.14 6.34 -10.48
N MET A 662 29.32 6.03 -9.20
CA MET A 662 29.69 6.98 -8.14
C MET A 662 31.20 7.21 -8.01
N ASN A 663 32.02 6.50 -8.79
CA ASN A 663 33.48 6.61 -8.79
C ASN A 663 34.12 6.41 -7.40
N VAL A 664 33.60 5.45 -6.63
CA VAL A 664 34.19 5.05 -5.33
C VAL A 664 35.65 4.61 -5.52
N PRO A 665 36.58 4.94 -4.60
CA PRO A 665 37.97 4.51 -4.74
C PRO A 665 38.10 2.99 -4.91
N PHE A 666 38.65 2.57 -6.04
CA PHE A 666 38.69 1.17 -6.46
C PHE A 666 39.30 0.25 -5.38
N TRP A 667 40.41 0.67 -4.77
CA TRP A 667 41.05 -0.13 -3.71
C TRP A 667 40.15 -0.33 -2.48
N ARG A 668 39.34 0.67 -2.12
CA ARG A 668 38.39 0.58 -0.99
C ARG A 668 37.28 -0.40 -1.31
N LEU A 669 36.77 -0.37 -2.54
CA LEU A 669 35.77 -1.32 -3.00
C LEU A 669 36.30 -2.76 -2.96
N MET A 670 37.51 -2.99 -3.47
CA MET A 670 38.12 -4.32 -3.51
C MET A 670 38.39 -4.87 -2.11
N ALA A 671 38.97 -4.05 -1.22
CA ALA A 671 39.19 -4.43 0.17
C ALA A 671 37.87 -4.68 0.92
N ALA A 672 36.85 -3.83 0.74
CA ALA A 672 35.54 -4.00 1.36
C ALA A 672 34.81 -5.26 0.86
N THR A 673 34.91 -5.55 -0.43
CA THR A 673 34.28 -6.72 -1.05
C THR A 673 34.97 -7.99 -0.57
N ALA A 674 36.31 -8.01 -0.50
CA ALA A 674 37.04 -9.14 0.06
C ALA A 674 36.67 -9.37 1.53
N LEU A 675 36.71 -8.33 2.37
CA LEU A 675 36.40 -8.43 3.80
C LEU A 675 34.93 -8.78 4.08
N GLY A 676 34.00 -8.23 3.30
CA GLY A 676 32.56 -8.44 3.49
C GLY A 676 32.10 -9.81 3.01
N MET A 677 32.77 -10.38 2.02
CA MET A 677 32.37 -11.68 1.46
C MET A 677 33.08 -12.86 2.13
N LEU A 678 34.30 -12.67 2.64
CA LEU A 678 35.11 -13.74 3.23
C LEU A 678 34.37 -14.55 4.33
N PRO A 679 33.75 -13.93 5.35
CA PRO A 679 33.10 -14.68 6.41
C PRO A 679 31.89 -15.47 5.91
N GLY A 680 31.05 -14.84 5.07
CA GLY A 680 29.87 -15.46 4.50
C GLY A 680 30.22 -16.64 3.60
N THR A 681 31.17 -16.46 2.68
CA THR A 681 31.62 -17.49 1.75
C THR A 681 32.26 -18.67 2.49
N ALA A 682 33.15 -18.40 3.46
CA ALA A 682 33.78 -19.46 4.26
C ALA A 682 32.74 -20.30 5.00
N VAL A 683 31.78 -19.65 5.66
CA VAL A 683 30.72 -20.35 6.39
C VAL A 683 29.77 -21.09 5.44
N SER A 684 29.43 -20.54 4.28
CA SER A 684 28.60 -21.23 3.28
C SER A 684 29.27 -22.49 2.72
N VAL A 685 30.59 -22.45 2.48
CA VAL A 685 31.37 -23.62 2.03
C VAL A 685 31.37 -24.69 3.12
N LEU A 686 31.67 -24.31 4.37
CA LEU A 686 31.68 -25.24 5.50
C LEU A 686 30.29 -25.85 5.73
N LEU A 687 29.24 -25.03 5.77
CA LEU A 687 27.86 -25.47 5.94
C LEU A 687 27.39 -26.43 4.85
N GLY A 688 27.63 -26.09 3.58
CA GLY A 688 27.20 -26.92 2.46
C GLY A 688 27.87 -28.29 2.49
N GLN A 689 29.12 -28.36 2.93
CA GLN A 689 29.83 -29.63 3.08
C GLN A 689 29.41 -30.42 4.31
N SER A 690 29.24 -29.77 5.45
CA SER A 690 28.70 -30.44 6.64
C SER A 690 27.30 -30.98 6.38
N ALA A 691 26.46 -30.27 5.61
CA ALA A 691 25.15 -30.75 5.19
C ALA A 691 25.24 -31.96 4.25
N LEU A 692 26.14 -31.92 3.26
CA LEU A 692 26.34 -33.04 2.33
C LEU A 692 26.91 -34.28 3.03
N SER A 693 27.86 -34.09 3.95
CA SER A 693 28.46 -35.15 4.76
C SER A 693 27.45 -35.75 5.74
N PHE A 694 26.63 -34.93 6.40
CA PHE A 694 25.55 -35.38 7.27
C PHE A 694 24.49 -36.19 6.49
N TRP A 695 24.13 -35.75 5.28
CA TRP A 695 23.18 -36.47 4.44
C TRP A 695 23.70 -37.85 4.02
N LYS A 696 24.99 -37.96 3.71
CA LYS A 696 25.63 -39.24 3.34
C LYS A 696 25.85 -40.15 4.55
N HIS A 697 26.26 -39.57 5.67
CA HIS A 697 26.61 -40.27 6.91
C HIS A 697 26.14 -39.46 8.14
N PRO A 698 24.92 -39.70 8.62
CA PRO A 698 24.36 -38.97 9.75
C PRO A 698 24.93 -39.49 11.07
N ASP A 699 26.14 -39.05 11.41
CA ASP A 699 26.80 -39.33 12.69
C ASP A 699 26.90 -38.08 13.58
N MET A 700 27.28 -38.29 14.85
CA MET A 700 27.41 -37.23 15.84
C MET A 700 28.42 -36.15 15.41
N HIS A 701 29.48 -36.53 14.71
CA HIS A 701 30.52 -35.60 14.26
C HIS A 701 29.98 -34.65 13.18
N ASN A 702 29.31 -35.19 12.16
CA ASN A 702 28.69 -34.40 11.08
C ASN A 702 27.52 -33.55 11.59
N MET A 703 26.76 -34.04 12.56
CA MET A 703 25.70 -33.27 13.23
C MET A 703 26.27 -32.08 14.01
N LEU A 704 27.37 -32.28 14.76
CA LEU A 704 28.05 -31.20 15.48
C LEU A 704 28.70 -30.18 14.53
N LEU A 705 29.28 -30.62 13.42
CA LEU A 705 29.83 -29.73 12.38
C LEU A 705 28.73 -28.90 11.71
N LEU A 706 27.61 -29.52 11.36
CA LEU A 706 26.46 -28.82 10.80
C LEU A 706 25.86 -27.81 11.80
N GLY A 707 25.68 -28.21 13.06
CA GLY A 707 25.21 -27.34 14.14
C GLY A 707 26.17 -26.17 14.40
N GLY A 708 27.47 -26.43 14.46
CA GLY A 708 28.50 -25.40 14.61
C GLY A 708 28.55 -24.41 13.44
N GLY A 709 28.44 -24.91 12.21
CA GLY A 709 28.35 -24.06 11.01
C GLY A 709 27.10 -23.19 11.01
N LEU A 710 25.94 -23.72 11.45
CA LEU A 710 24.70 -22.97 11.53
C LEU A 710 24.78 -21.87 12.58
N LEU A 711 25.39 -22.17 13.74
CA LEU A 711 25.65 -21.17 14.78
C LEU A 711 26.61 -20.08 14.31
N ALA A 712 27.69 -20.43 13.61
CA ALA A 712 28.62 -19.46 13.03
C ALA A 712 27.93 -18.54 12.01
N TRP A 713 27.04 -19.10 11.17
CA TRP A 713 26.26 -18.32 10.20
C TRP A 713 25.31 -17.34 10.87
N ILE A 714 24.55 -17.80 11.88
CA ILE A 714 23.66 -16.95 12.68
C ILE A 714 24.47 -15.84 13.37
N MET A 715 25.64 -16.18 13.93
CA MET A 715 26.50 -15.21 14.60
C MET A 715 27.01 -14.14 13.64
N ILE A 716 27.40 -14.48 12.41
CA ILE A 716 27.78 -13.51 11.38
C ILE A 716 26.63 -12.56 11.05
N ILE A 717 25.41 -13.07 10.88
CA ILE A 717 24.23 -12.24 10.60
C ILE A 717 23.97 -11.28 11.77
N VAL A 718 23.97 -11.80 13.00
CA VAL A 718 23.73 -10.98 14.21
C VAL A 718 24.83 -9.94 14.40
N LEU A 719 26.10 -10.31 14.28
CA LEU A 719 27.23 -9.39 14.42
C LEU A 719 27.24 -8.34 13.29
N SER A 720 26.92 -8.73 12.06
CA SER A 720 26.79 -7.79 10.93
C SER A 720 25.66 -6.78 11.18
N HIS A 721 24.53 -7.24 11.74
CA HIS A 721 23.42 -6.37 12.10
C HIS A 721 23.76 -5.44 13.27
N LEU A 722 24.44 -5.94 14.31
CA LEU A 722 24.90 -5.15 15.44
C LEU A 722 25.96 -4.12 15.03
N ALA A 723 26.90 -4.50 14.17
CA ALA A 723 27.92 -3.60 13.62
C ALA A 723 27.29 -2.53 12.72
N ALA A 724 26.31 -2.90 11.89
CA ALA A 724 25.54 -1.93 11.10
C ALA A 724 24.79 -0.94 11.99
N LYS A 725 24.14 -1.42 13.06
CA LYS A 725 23.43 -0.58 14.05
C LYS A 725 24.38 0.32 14.82
N HIS A 726 25.54 -0.19 15.26
CA HIS A 726 26.53 0.57 16.01
C HIS A 726 27.19 1.64 15.14
N TRP A 727 27.52 1.32 13.89
CA TRP A 727 28.04 2.28 12.92
C TRP A 727 27.00 3.37 12.59
N GLN A 728 25.73 3.01 12.46
CA GLN A 728 24.64 3.99 12.33
C GLN A 728 24.47 4.90 13.56
N THR A 729 24.86 4.45 14.76
CA THR A 729 24.88 5.30 15.96
C THR A 729 26.14 6.14 16.10
N ALA A 730 27.30 5.66 15.62
CA ALA A 730 28.59 6.37 15.66
C ALA A 730 28.78 7.36 14.51
N ALA A 731 28.03 7.21 13.42
CA ALA A 731 27.99 8.16 12.30
C ALA A 731 26.95 9.31 12.51
N LYS A 732 26.25 9.31 13.65
CA LYS A 732 25.50 10.47 14.17
C LYS A 732 26.48 11.47 14.76
#